data_AF-A0AAU9UWG7-F1
#
_entry.id   AF-A0AAU9UWG7-F1
#
_cell.length_a   1.000
_cell.length_b   1.000
_cell.length_c   1.000
_cell.angle_alpha   90.00
_cell.angle_beta   90.00
_cell.angle_gamma   90.00
#
_symmetry.space_group_name_H-M   'P 1'
#
loop_
_entity.id
_entity.type
_entity.pdbx_description
1 polymer ?
#
loop_
_entity_poly.entity_id
_entity_poly.type
_entity_poly.pdbx_seq_one_letter_code
_entity_poly.pdbx_strand_id
1 'polypeptide(L)'
;MARQTPDTEEGVPSPVTEAEMEAVITRLQSKKRAPGPDGVHGRVLAIALGHLGDSLRELFDRCLRSGQFPEAWKEGRLCLLPKAGRTPDSVSAVRPVVLLNEAGKALEKIVASRLVQHLEEGSGPGLSESQFGFRARRSTVDALKRLRAVTGEAEHGREVVVAVSLDIANAFNSLPHAVIREALKYFGVPPYLRRLLEAYLSDRRVGLENRSGSVEWWRVGCGVPQGSVLGPILWDIGYDWVLRGRLLPGMGVICYADDTLVYSRGRNYKEAARLAEVGLDLVISRIESLGLRVRIDKTEALLFRGTGRKGPPPGATLQVGEGRVRMSPQMKYLGLILDGGWTFGPHFAMVGPKVVKAASALGRLLPNLGGPSAACRQLYSGVCRSMATYGAPVWADRLTAKNKAALRAAQRTIAVRVIRGYRTVSWAAATALAGDPPWELVAEVLAETYSYVSGRRALGENPTLDGILRVRRIGQEGLMRRWGEDLAVQPYGTRVTAAIRPVLERWMRRKRKPLTFRLTQILTGHGCFGDYLCRTAQREPTTECHDCGAAVDSAQHTLEVCPRWAVLRQGLTSVIGGDLSLPSVITAMLGDDESWKAMVSFCETVMSQKEADERMREEAADVASIRGRRMGVRRRRYLMRLL
;
A
#
# COMPACT_ATOMS: atom_id res chain seq x y z
N MET A 1 -19.39 54.63 12.09
CA MET A 1 -18.00 55.04 11.83
C MET A 1 -17.16 53.79 11.71
N ALA A 2 -16.89 53.38 10.47
CA ALA A 2 -16.05 52.23 10.16
C ALA A 2 -14.60 52.55 10.53
N ARG A 3 -13.96 51.71 11.34
CA ARG A 3 -12.51 51.75 11.51
C ARG A 3 -11.89 51.34 10.18
N GLN A 4 -11.29 52.30 9.49
CA GLN A 4 -10.34 52.05 8.42
C GLN A 4 -9.20 51.20 9.00
N THR A 5 -9.16 49.93 8.61
CA THR A 5 -7.92 49.14 8.67
C THR A 5 -6.94 49.76 7.67
N PRO A 6 -5.66 49.99 8.03
CA PRO A 6 -4.68 50.51 7.10
C PRO A 6 -4.45 49.48 5.98
N ASP A 7 -4.38 49.94 4.73
CA ASP A 7 -3.85 49.19 3.60
C ASP A 7 -2.44 48.68 3.95
N THR A 8 -2.32 47.44 4.39
CA THR A 8 -1.03 46.77 4.57
C THR A 8 -0.47 46.36 3.21
N GLU A 9 0.79 46.70 2.94
CA GLU A 9 1.82 46.11 2.06
C GLU A 9 1.53 44.78 1.28
N GLU A 10 0.38 44.58 0.63
CA GLU A 10 -0.05 43.30 0.02
C GLU A 10 0.76 42.83 -1.21
N GLY A 11 1.81 43.57 -1.59
CA GLY A 11 2.61 43.32 -2.80
C GLY A 11 4.04 42.81 -2.57
N VAL A 12 4.58 42.90 -1.36
CA VAL A 12 6.00 42.62 -1.07
C VAL A 12 6.14 41.23 -0.44
N PRO A 13 7.01 40.35 -0.98
CA PRO A 13 7.23 39.03 -0.39
C PRO A 13 7.93 39.16 0.97
N SER A 14 7.42 38.43 1.97
CA SER A 14 8.18 38.19 3.19
C SER A 14 9.49 37.46 2.89
N PRO A 15 10.59 37.72 3.62
CA PRO A 15 11.83 36.98 3.46
C PRO A 15 11.63 35.48 3.65
N VAL A 16 12.41 34.66 2.95
CA VAL A 16 12.51 33.22 3.18
C VAL A 16 12.92 33.00 4.63
N THR A 17 12.19 32.15 5.35
CA THR A 17 12.44 31.88 6.77
C THR A 17 13.43 30.73 6.97
N GLU A 18 14.05 30.66 8.15
CA GLU A 18 14.88 29.51 8.54
C GLU A 18 14.07 28.20 8.52
N ALA A 19 12.82 28.23 8.99
CA ALA A 19 11.93 27.07 8.97
C ALA A 19 11.65 26.58 7.53
N GLU A 20 11.48 27.50 6.56
CA GLU A 20 11.36 27.15 5.14
C GLU A 20 12.64 26.47 4.62
N MET A 21 13.82 26.96 5.00
CA MET A 21 15.11 26.37 4.63
C MET A 21 15.34 25.00 5.27
N GLU A 22 15.04 24.83 6.55
CA GLU A 22 15.11 23.54 7.24
C GLU A 22 14.19 22.49 6.60
N ALA A 23 12.97 22.89 6.22
CA ALA A 23 12.04 22.02 5.51
C ALA A 23 12.58 21.57 4.14
N VAL A 24 13.27 22.46 3.42
CA VAL A 24 13.98 22.16 2.17
C VAL A 24 15.12 21.16 2.41
N ILE A 25 16.00 21.43 3.39
CA ILE A 25 17.16 20.58 3.69
C ILE A 25 16.71 19.17 4.07
N THR A 26 15.74 19.08 4.99
CA THR A 26 15.16 17.80 5.43
C THR A 26 14.62 17.01 4.22
N ARG A 27 13.93 17.69 3.30
CA ARG A 27 13.38 17.08 2.09
C ARG A 27 14.47 16.54 1.17
N LEU A 28 15.56 17.28 0.99
CA LEU A 28 16.69 16.92 0.13
C LEU A 28 17.46 15.70 0.68
N GLN A 29 17.63 15.62 2.00
CA GLN A 29 18.28 14.48 2.67
C GLN A 29 17.44 13.19 2.60
N SER A 30 16.12 13.33 2.62
CA SER A 30 15.20 12.21 2.83
C SER A 30 15.10 11.16 1.71
N LYS A 31 15.63 11.42 0.49
CA LYS A 31 15.40 10.51 -0.67
C LYS A 31 16.58 10.41 -1.64
N LYS A 32 16.99 9.19 -1.96
CA LYS A 32 17.86 8.87 -3.12
C LYS A 32 17.07 9.05 -4.42
N ARG A 33 17.04 10.26 -4.97
CA ARG A 33 16.36 10.59 -6.24
C ARG A 33 17.38 10.83 -7.36
N ALA A 34 16.98 10.50 -8.58
CA ALA A 34 17.72 10.84 -9.78
C ALA A 34 17.74 12.37 -9.95
N PRO A 35 18.89 12.96 -10.34
CA PRO A 35 19.03 14.39 -10.50
C PRO A 35 18.39 14.87 -11.80
N GLY A 36 18.24 16.19 -11.90
CA GLY A 36 17.87 16.87 -13.15
C GLY A 36 19.02 16.92 -14.15
N PRO A 37 18.90 17.76 -15.19
CA PRO A 37 19.95 17.98 -16.19
C PRO A 37 21.32 18.36 -15.61
N ASP A 38 21.39 19.02 -14.46
CA ASP A 38 22.65 19.45 -13.83
C ASP A 38 23.47 18.29 -13.22
N GLY A 39 22.90 17.09 -13.09
CA GLY A 39 23.54 15.95 -12.46
C GLY A 39 23.70 16.05 -10.93
N VAL A 40 23.22 17.12 -10.30
CA VAL A 40 23.40 17.38 -8.87
C VAL A 40 22.32 16.66 -8.06
N HIS A 41 22.74 15.66 -7.30
CA HIS A 41 21.84 14.94 -6.40
C HIS A 41 21.43 15.79 -5.19
N GLY A 42 20.19 15.63 -4.74
CA GLY A 42 19.66 16.38 -3.59
C GLY A 42 20.48 16.18 -2.30
N ARG A 43 21.08 15.00 -2.11
CA ARG A 43 21.99 14.75 -0.98
C ARG A 43 23.27 15.60 -1.07
N VAL A 44 23.83 15.80 -2.26
CA VAL A 44 25.00 16.66 -2.47
C VAL A 44 24.63 18.10 -2.18
N LEU A 45 23.48 18.55 -2.69
CA LEU A 45 22.95 19.88 -2.41
C LEU A 45 22.71 20.10 -0.90
N ALA A 46 22.16 19.12 -0.20
CA ALA A 46 21.95 19.21 1.25
C ALA A 46 23.25 19.32 2.06
N ILE A 47 24.34 18.68 1.62
CA ILE A 47 25.65 18.83 2.24
C ILE A 47 26.21 20.23 1.97
N ALA A 48 26.13 20.68 0.71
CA ALA A 48 26.60 22.00 0.30
C ALA A 48 25.83 23.14 1.01
N LEU A 49 24.53 22.94 1.27
CA LEU A 49 23.67 23.88 1.99
C LEU A 49 24.11 24.17 3.42
N GLY A 50 24.88 23.28 4.06
CA GLY A 50 25.50 23.57 5.36
C GLY A 50 26.54 24.71 5.30
N HIS A 51 27.05 25.03 4.11
CA HIS A 51 28.03 26.10 3.89
C HIS A 51 27.51 27.23 3.00
N LEU A 52 26.55 26.94 2.10
CA LEU A 52 26.00 27.88 1.13
C LEU A 52 24.55 28.31 1.46
N GLY A 53 24.08 28.00 2.67
CA GLY A 53 22.70 28.24 3.11
C GLY A 53 22.25 29.68 2.93
N ASP A 54 23.05 30.62 3.42
CA ASP A 54 22.75 32.06 3.36
C ASP A 54 22.70 32.56 1.91
N SER A 55 23.68 32.17 1.09
CA SER A 55 23.71 32.57 -0.33
C SER A 55 22.51 32.02 -1.11
N LEU A 56 22.10 30.77 -0.83
CA LEU A 56 20.93 30.20 -1.49
C LEU A 56 19.63 30.83 -1.00
N ARG A 57 19.53 31.13 0.30
CA ARG A 57 18.41 31.87 0.89
C ARG A 57 18.27 33.25 0.23
N GLU A 58 19.38 33.98 0.11
CA GLU A 58 19.42 35.29 -0.57
C GLU A 58 19.03 35.18 -2.06
N LEU A 59 19.42 34.10 -2.73
CA LEU A 59 18.99 33.83 -4.11
C LEU A 59 17.47 33.61 -4.19
N PHE A 60 16.90 32.79 -3.30
CA PHE A 60 15.46 32.54 -3.26
C PHE A 60 14.66 33.81 -2.94
N ASP A 61 15.15 34.61 -1.99
CA ASP A 61 14.62 35.93 -1.67
C ASP A 61 14.59 36.87 -2.88
N ARG A 62 15.71 36.91 -3.63
CA ARG A 62 15.78 37.68 -4.88
C ARG A 62 14.77 37.19 -5.91
N CYS A 63 14.63 35.88 -6.09
CA CYS A 63 13.64 35.29 -7.00
C CYS A 63 12.20 35.70 -6.62
N LEU A 64 11.87 35.67 -5.32
CA LEU A 64 10.54 36.06 -4.82
C LEU A 64 10.27 37.55 -5.04
N ARG A 65 11.25 38.42 -4.75
CA ARG A 65 11.14 39.88 -4.93
C ARG A 65 11.01 40.27 -6.40
N SER A 66 11.88 39.74 -7.26
CA SER A 66 11.88 40.06 -8.69
C SER A 66 10.76 39.38 -9.46
N GLY A 67 10.17 38.30 -8.91
CA GLY A 67 9.22 37.46 -9.63
C GLY A 67 9.86 36.66 -10.76
N GLN A 68 11.17 36.42 -10.70
CA GLN A 68 11.91 35.67 -11.72
C GLN A 68 12.20 34.25 -11.26
N PHE A 69 11.97 33.29 -12.14
CA PHE A 69 12.40 31.91 -11.96
C PHE A 69 13.63 31.64 -12.82
N PRO A 70 14.77 31.19 -12.27
CA PRO A 70 16.01 31.02 -13.03
C PRO A 70 15.87 30.09 -14.24
N GLU A 71 16.42 30.51 -15.38
CA GLU A 71 16.33 29.78 -16.65
C GLU A 71 16.91 28.37 -16.58
N ALA A 72 18.07 28.21 -15.92
CA ALA A 72 18.72 26.93 -15.71
C ALA A 72 17.84 25.90 -14.97
N TRP A 73 16.79 26.33 -14.26
CA TRP A 73 15.85 25.45 -13.55
C TRP A 73 14.55 25.20 -14.33
N LYS A 74 14.38 25.85 -15.49
CA LYS A 74 13.24 25.64 -16.39
C LYS A 74 13.43 24.44 -17.33
N GLU A 75 14.66 23.96 -17.45
CA GLU A 75 15.01 22.76 -18.20
C GLU A 75 14.75 21.48 -17.38
N GLY A 76 14.15 20.47 -18.03
CA GLY A 76 13.91 19.18 -17.41
C GLY A 76 14.35 18.02 -18.29
N ARG A 77 14.86 16.95 -17.70
CA ARG A 77 15.19 15.72 -18.42
C ARG A 77 13.98 14.80 -18.45
N LEU A 78 13.50 14.46 -19.64
CA LEU A 78 12.38 13.55 -19.86
C LEU A 78 12.85 12.09 -19.69
N CYS A 79 12.14 11.34 -18.84
CA CYS A 79 12.32 9.92 -18.64
C CYS A 79 11.00 9.18 -18.91
N LEU A 80 11.03 8.18 -19.79
CA LEU A 80 9.86 7.39 -20.15
C LEU A 80 9.83 6.10 -19.32
N LEU A 81 8.89 6.01 -18.39
CA LEU A 81 8.72 4.82 -17.55
C LEU A 81 7.67 3.88 -18.15
N PRO A 82 7.96 2.59 -18.37
CA PRO A 82 6.96 1.64 -18.86
C PRO A 82 5.77 1.51 -17.89
N LYS A 83 4.54 1.55 -18.42
CA LYS A 83 3.36 1.19 -17.65
C LYS A 83 3.36 -0.32 -17.40
N ALA A 84 3.08 -0.70 -16.16
CA ALA A 84 3.12 -2.10 -15.75
C ALA A 84 2.19 -2.98 -16.63
N GLY A 85 2.75 -4.08 -17.16
CA GLY A 85 2.01 -5.06 -17.95
C GLY A 85 1.73 -4.66 -19.40
N ARG A 86 2.32 -3.56 -19.90
CA ARG A 86 2.27 -3.18 -21.32
C ARG A 86 3.65 -3.29 -21.95
N THR A 87 3.70 -3.75 -23.18
CA THR A 87 4.88 -3.63 -24.03
C THR A 87 5.11 -2.14 -24.32
N PRO A 88 6.34 -1.62 -24.24
CA PRO A 88 6.64 -0.22 -24.53
C PRO A 88 6.77 0.02 -26.04
N ASP A 89 5.80 -0.47 -26.81
CA ASP A 89 5.71 -0.37 -28.27
C ASP A 89 4.86 0.83 -28.73
N SER A 90 4.18 1.51 -27.80
CA SER A 90 3.38 2.70 -28.08
C SER A 90 3.57 3.79 -27.03
N VAL A 91 3.39 5.06 -27.43
CA VAL A 91 3.45 6.22 -26.53
C VAL A 91 2.44 6.08 -25.37
N SER A 92 1.30 5.44 -25.62
CA SER A 92 0.28 5.20 -24.60
C SER A 92 0.73 4.22 -23.49
N ALA A 93 1.76 3.42 -23.74
CA ALA A 93 2.30 2.40 -22.84
C ALA A 93 3.41 2.92 -21.94
N VAL A 94 3.85 4.17 -22.09
CA VAL A 94 4.85 4.81 -21.22
C VAL A 94 4.23 5.96 -20.41
N ARG A 95 4.85 6.28 -19.28
CA ARG A 95 4.55 7.46 -18.47
C ARG A 95 5.73 8.42 -18.58
N PRO A 96 5.53 9.65 -19.12
CA PRO A 96 6.56 10.66 -19.11
C PRO A 96 6.75 11.19 -17.68
N VAL A 97 8.00 11.20 -17.22
CA VAL A 97 8.42 11.82 -15.96
C VAL A 97 9.50 12.84 -16.28
N VAL A 98 9.40 14.04 -15.70
CA VAL A 98 10.37 15.10 -15.91
C VAL A 98 11.24 15.22 -14.66
N LEU A 99 12.53 14.96 -14.82
CA LEU A 99 13.53 15.16 -13.77
C LEU A 99 14.00 16.62 -13.81
N LEU A 100 13.76 17.33 -12.71
CA LEU A 100 14.13 18.74 -12.54
C LEU A 100 15.35 18.88 -11.62
N ASN A 101 16.05 20.01 -11.71
CA ASN A 101 17.18 20.35 -10.85
C ASN A 101 16.74 20.50 -9.38
N GLU A 102 17.56 20.01 -8.45
CA GLU A 102 17.19 19.94 -7.03
C GLU A 102 17.14 21.33 -6.37
N ALA A 103 17.97 22.28 -6.81
CA ALA A 103 17.93 23.67 -6.37
C ALA A 103 16.62 24.37 -6.81
N GLY A 104 16.17 24.13 -8.05
CA GLY A 104 14.86 24.61 -8.51
C GLY A 104 13.70 24.03 -7.70
N LYS A 105 13.72 22.72 -7.43
CA LYS A 105 12.72 22.06 -6.58
C LYS A 105 12.72 22.57 -5.14
N ALA A 106 13.85 23.06 -4.63
CA ALA A 106 13.92 23.73 -3.34
C ALA A 106 13.14 25.05 -3.35
N LEU A 107 13.32 25.90 -4.36
CA LEU A 107 12.50 27.12 -4.52
C LEU A 107 11.02 26.77 -4.73
N GLU A 108 10.71 25.80 -5.58
CA GLU A 108 9.34 25.32 -5.77
C GLU A 108 8.68 24.90 -4.46
N LYS A 109 9.44 24.30 -3.53
CA LYS A 109 8.92 23.86 -2.22
C LYS A 109 8.51 25.04 -1.34
N ILE A 110 9.29 26.12 -1.34
CA ILE A 110 8.98 27.37 -0.65
C ILE A 110 7.70 27.98 -1.25
N VAL A 111 7.69 28.15 -2.58
CA VAL A 111 6.55 28.72 -3.31
C VAL A 111 5.27 27.90 -3.10
N ALA A 112 5.37 26.57 -3.16
CA ALA A 112 4.24 25.67 -2.92
C ALA A 112 3.71 25.81 -1.48
N SER A 113 4.60 25.96 -0.50
CA SER A 113 4.22 26.14 0.91
C SER A 113 3.42 27.43 1.09
N ARG A 114 3.94 28.54 0.56
CA ARG A 114 3.27 29.86 0.62
C ARG A 114 1.95 29.86 -0.14
N LEU A 115 1.89 29.20 -1.29
CA LEU A 115 0.65 29.07 -2.06
C LEU A 115 -0.41 28.25 -1.33
N VAL A 116 -0.03 27.14 -0.71
CA VAL A 116 -0.94 26.33 0.12
C VAL A 116 -1.43 27.13 1.32
N GLN A 117 -0.53 27.84 2.01
CA GLN A 117 -0.88 28.72 3.11
C GLN A 117 -1.90 29.78 2.68
N HIS A 118 -1.67 30.46 1.55
CA HIS A 118 -2.61 31.43 0.99
C HIS A 118 -3.99 30.82 0.71
N LEU A 119 -4.05 29.59 0.18
CA LEU A 119 -5.31 28.91 -0.10
C LEU A 119 -6.05 28.42 1.14
N GLU A 120 -5.34 28.15 2.24
CA GLU A 120 -5.93 27.68 3.50
C GLU A 120 -6.29 28.82 4.47
N GLU A 121 -5.48 29.89 4.51
CA GLU A 121 -5.56 30.98 5.50
C GLU A 121 -5.93 32.34 4.89
N GLY A 122 -5.81 32.49 3.57
CA GLY A 122 -6.09 33.75 2.89
C GLY A 122 -7.59 34.06 2.77
N SER A 123 -7.89 35.27 2.32
CA SER A 123 -9.26 35.77 2.09
C SER A 123 -9.94 35.19 0.84
N GLY A 124 -9.22 34.38 0.05
CA GLY A 124 -9.73 33.77 -1.18
C GLY A 124 -10.73 32.62 -0.94
N PRO A 125 -11.36 32.10 -2.01
CA PRO A 125 -12.46 31.12 -1.90
C PRO A 125 -12.04 29.70 -1.45
N GLY A 126 -10.76 29.44 -1.15
CA GLY A 126 -10.18 28.12 -0.83
C GLY A 126 -10.40 27.07 -1.94
N LEU A 127 -9.76 25.89 -1.92
CA LEU A 127 -10.05 24.83 -2.92
C LEU A 127 -11.40 24.15 -2.65
N SER A 128 -12.07 23.69 -3.72
CA SER A 128 -13.35 22.98 -3.63
C SER A 128 -13.29 21.78 -2.68
N GLU A 129 -14.31 21.63 -1.85
CA GLU A 129 -14.45 20.52 -0.91
C GLU A 129 -14.57 19.15 -1.60
N SER A 130 -14.86 19.14 -2.90
CA SER A 130 -14.88 17.93 -3.73
C SER A 130 -13.49 17.48 -4.19
N GLN A 131 -12.43 18.29 -4.04
CA GLN A 131 -11.05 17.90 -4.33
C GLN A 131 -10.41 17.23 -3.12
N PHE A 132 -9.92 16.00 -3.31
CA PHE A 132 -9.22 15.19 -2.32
C PHE A 132 -7.76 14.88 -2.69
N GLY A 133 -7.40 15.03 -3.96
CA GLY A 133 -6.04 14.84 -4.46
C GLY A 133 -5.12 15.93 -3.94
N PHE A 134 -3.87 15.58 -3.68
CA PHE A 134 -2.74 16.45 -3.28
C PHE A 134 -2.95 17.46 -2.15
N ARG A 135 -4.08 17.42 -1.47
CA ARG A 135 -4.38 18.28 -0.33
C ARG A 135 -3.87 17.66 0.96
N ALA A 136 -3.34 18.51 1.83
CA ALA A 136 -3.01 18.11 3.18
C ALA A 136 -4.27 17.55 3.87
N ARG A 137 -4.08 16.52 4.70
CA ARG A 137 -5.15 15.90 5.51
C ARG A 137 -6.29 15.24 4.71
N ARG A 138 -6.17 15.13 3.37
CA ARG A 138 -7.08 14.37 2.50
C ARG A 138 -6.37 13.19 1.84
N SER A 139 -7.12 12.14 1.52
CA SER A 139 -6.62 10.87 1.01
C SER A 139 -7.64 10.20 0.09
N THR A 140 -7.18 9.17 -0.62
CA THR A 140 -8.07 8.31 -1.43
C THR A 140 -9.16 7.66 -0.58
N VAL A 141 -8.85 7.36 0.68
CA VAL A 141 -9.81 6.79 1.64
C VAL A 141 -10.92 7.79 1.96
N ASP A 142 -10.60 9.08 2.11
CA ASP A 142 -11.60 10.12 2.38
C ASP A 142 -12.59 10.27 1.22
N ALA A 143 -12.09 10.28 -0.02
CA ALA A 143 -12.92 10.32 -1.23
C ALA A 143 -13.83 9.08 -1.34
N LEU A 144 -13.30 7.88 -1.07
CA LEU A 144 -14.07 6.64 -1.06
C LEU A 144 -15.12 6.61 0.06
N LYS A 145 -14.78 7.14 1.26
CA LYS A 145 -15.72 7.29 2.37
C LYS A 145 -16.83 8.29 2.06
N ARG A 146 -16.52 9.38 1.35
CA ARG A 146 -17.54 10.33 0.86
C ARG A 146 -18.52 9.65 -0.08
N LEU A 147 -18.03 8.88 -1.07
CA LEU A 147 -18.90 8.10 -1.96
C LEU A 147 -19.75 7.10 -1.16
N ARG A 148 -19.13 6.40 -0.21
CA ARG A 148 -19.82 5.42 0.62
C ARG A 148 -20.93 6.06 1.48
N ALA A 149 -20.68 7.24 2.04
CA ALA A 149 -21.69 8.01 2.78
C ALA A 149 -22.88 8.38 1.88
N VAL A 150 -22.62 8.92 0.68
CA VAL A 150 -23.66 9.24 -0.31
C VAL A 150 -24.50 8.01 -0.66
N THR A 151 -23.87 6.86 -0.91
CA THR A 151 -24.60 5.63 -1.23
C THR A 151 -25.38 5.08 -0.04
N GLY A 152 -24.88 5.26 1.18
CA GLY A 152 -25.56 4.84 2.41
C GLY A 152 -26.78 5.71 2.71
N GLU A 153 -26.68 7.03 2.54
CA GLU A 153 -27.83 7.95 2.65
C GLU A 153 -28.90 7.63 1.60
N ALA A 154 -28.50 7.36 0.36
CA ALA A 154 -29.40 6.94 -0.70
C ALA A 154 -30.09 5.62 -0.35
N GLU A 155 -29.38 4.63 0.20
CA GLU A 155 -29.96 3.37 0.64
C GLU A 155 -31.03 3.58 1.72
N HIS A 156 -30.75 4.40 2.75
CA HIS A 156 -31.72 4.75 3.79
C HIS A 156 -32.94 5.48 3.23
N GLY A 157 -32.72 6.41 2.29
CA GLY A 157 -33.76 7.13 1.59
C GLY A 157 -34.54 6.30 0.56
N ARG A 158 -34.26 4.99 0.44
CA ARG A 158 -34.86 4.13 -0.60
C ARG A 158 -34.63 4.73 -1.98
N GLU A 159 -33.39 5.10 -2.27
CA GLU A 159 -32.87 5.56 -3.56
C GLU A 159 -31.79 4.60 -4.08
N VAL A 160 -31.25 4.90 -5.27
CA VAL A 160 -30.08 4.25 -5.88
C VAL A 160 -29.11 5.32 -6.33
N VAL A 161 -27.83 4.96 -6.49
CA VAL A 161 -26.78 5.88 -6.95
C VAL A 161 -26.10 5.36 -8.19
N VAL A 162 -26.11 6.13 -9.27
CA VAL A 162 -25.23 5.89 -10.41
C VAL A 162 -23.95 6.69 -10.18
N ALA A 163 -22.80 6.04 -10.28
CA ALA A 163 -21.50 6.67 -10.17
C ALA A 163 -20.68 6.38 -11.43
N VAL A 164 -20.04 7.41 -11.98
CA VAL A 164 -19.32 7.37 -13.25
C VAL A 164 -17.95 7.99 -13.07
N SER A 165 -16.89 7.21 -13.29
CA SER A 165 -15.50 7.64 -13.17
C SER A 165 -14.97 8.04 -14.54
N LEU A 166 -14.65 9.32 -14.71
CA LEU A 166 -14.11 9.89 -15.94
C LEU A 166 -12.58 9.68 -16.02
N ASP A 167 -12.08 9.28 -17.19
CA ASP A 167 -10.63 9.23 -17.50
C ASP A 167 -10.25 10.46 -18.33
N ILE A 168 -9.38 11.33 -17.82
CA ILE A 168 -8.93 12.53 -18.52
C ILE A 168 -7.66 12.21 -19.33
N ALA A 169 -7.70 12.49 -20.63
CA ALA A 169 -6.58 12.22 -21.53
C ALA A 169 -5.38 13.10 -21.17
N ASN A 170 -4.28 12.47 -20.75
CA ASN A 170 -2.98 13.13 -20.56
C ASN A 170 -3.04 14.34 -19.58
N ALA A 171 -3.97 14.31 -18.62
CA ALA A 171 -4.33 15.39 -17.69
C ALA A 171 -3.22 16.42 -17.38
N PHE A 172 -2.27 16.07 -16.51
CA PHE A 172 -1.20 16.99 -16.06
C PHE A 172 -0.39 17.63 -17.19
N ASN A 173 -0.26 16.96 -18.34
CA ASN A 173 0.54 17.47 -19.45
C ASN A 173 -0.28 18.33 -20.43
N SER A 174 -1.60 18.43 -20.25
CA SER A 174 -2.51 19.07 -21.20
C SER A 174 -3.10 20.38 -20.70
N LEU A 175 -3.06 20.67 -19.39
CA LEU A 175 -3.71 21.86 -18.82
C LEU A 175 -3.06 23.16 -19.34
N PRO A 176 -3.77 24.02 -20.07
CA PRO A 176 -3.18 25.25 -20.62
C PRO A 176 -2.66 26.18 -19.53
N HIS A 177 -1.48 26.78 -19.72
CA HIS A 177 -0.92 27.71 -18.73
C HIS A 177 -1.82 28.92 -18.49
N ALA A 178 -2.55 29.38 -19.52
CA ALA A 178 -3.55 30.44 -19.40
C ALA A 178 -4.62 30.13 -18.34
N VAL A 179 -5.10 28.89 -18.27
CA VAL A 179 -6.09 28.46 -17.27
C VAL A 179 -5.51 28.59 -15.86
N ILE A 180 -4.26 28.17 -15.65
CA ILE A 180 -3.58 28.29 -14.36
C ILE A 180 -3.46 29.76 -13.95
N ARG A 181 -3.09 30.65 -14.88
CA ARG A 181 -2.95 32.08 -14.61
C ARG A 181 -4.24 32.74 -14.18
N GLU A 182 -5.33 32.48 -14.89
CA GLU A 182 -6.64 33.02 -14.54
C GLU A 182 -7.14 32.45 -13.22
N ALA A 183 -6.90 31.15 -12.96
CA ALA A 183 -7.22 30.55 -11.68
C ALA A 183 -6.44 31.20 -10.52
N LEU A 184 -5.14 31.46 -10.67
CA LEU A 184 -4.34 32.17 -9.65
C LEU A 184 -4.91 33.57 -9.33
N LYS A 185 -5.44 34.28 -10.33
CA LYS A 185 -6.16 35.56 -10.11
C LYS A 185 -7.45 35.35 -9.34
N TYR A 186 -8.25 34.35 -9.71
CA TYR A 186 -9.51 34.02 -9.03
C TYR A 186 -9.31 33.68 -7.54
N PHE A 187 -8.22 32.99 -7.20
CA PHE A 187 -7.86 32.69 -5.81
C PHE A 187 -7.26 33.87 -5.05
N GLY A 188 -7.15 35.05 -5.66
CA GLY A 188 -6.54 36.23 -5.03
C GLY A 188 -5.07 36.04 -4.68
N VAL A 189 -4.34 35.19 -5.41
CA VAL A 189 -2.93 34.90 -5.12
C VAL A 189 -2.11 36.20 -5.21
N PRO A 190 -1.22 36.49 -4.23
CA PRO A 190 -0.45 37.72 -4.20
C PRO A 190 0.30 37.99 -5.50
N PRO A 191 0.41 39.27 -5.94
CA PRO A 191 1.05 39.62 -7.21
C PRO A 191 2.47 39.06 -7.37
N TYR A 192 3.27 39.01 -6.30
CA TYR A 192 4.65 38.50 -6.36
C TYR A 192 4.69 37.00 -6.69
N LEU A 193 3.81 36.19 -6.09
CA LEU A 193 3.70 34.76 -6.39
C LEU A 193 3.19 34.56 -7.81
N ARG A 194 2.20 35.35 -8.25
CA ARG A 194 1.69 35.27 -9.62
C ARG A 194 2.79 35.54 -10.65
N ARG A 195 3.61 36.58 -10.46
CA ARG A 195 4.75 36.88 -11.33
C ARG A 195 5.77 35.74 -11.36
N LEU A 196 6.13 35.20 -10.19
CA LEU A 196 7.08 34.09 -10.10
C LEU A 196 6.54 32.82 -10.77
N LEU A 197 5.25 32.51 -10.60
CA LEU A 197 4.59 31.36 -11.21
C LEU A 197 4.43 31.52 -12.73
N GLU A 198 4.19 32.74 -13.20
CA GLU A 198 4.26 33.08 -14.64
C GLU A 198 5.64 32.75 -15.20
N ALA A 199 6.70 33.27 -14.55
CA ALA A 199 8.07 33.01 -14.95
C ALA A 199 8.42 31.52 -14.89
N TYR A 200 7.90 30.80 -13.90
CA TYR A 200 8.09 29.35 -13.76
C TYR A 200 7.46 28.55 -14.90
N LEU A 201 6.29 28.95 -15.41
CA LEU A 201 5.57 28.26 -16.49
C LEU A 201 6.10 28.63 -17.89
N SER A 202 6.60 29.85 -18.06
CA SER A 202 7.11 30.37 -19.33
C SER A 202 8.48 29.80 -19.73
N ASP A 203 8.68 29.63 -21.04
CA ASP A 203 9.95 29.22 -21.68
C ASP A 203 10.55 27.92 -21.16
N ARG A 204 9.70 27.01 -20.67
CA ARG A 204 10.14 25.69 -20.22
C ARG A 204 10.52 24.80 -21.39
N ARG A 205 11.55 23.97 -21.17
CA ARG A 205 12.02 22.98 -22.14
C ARG A 205 12.19 21.62 -21.49
N VAL A 206 11.90 20.57 -22.24
CA VAL A 206 12.20 19.19 -21.85
C VAL A 206 13.15 18.55 -22.86
N GLY A 207 14.14 17.83 -22.34
CA GLY A 207 15.15 17.15 -23.14
C GLY A 207 15.03 15.65 -23.03
N LEU A 208 15.03 14.93 -24.16
CA LEU A 208 15.10 13.46 -24.19
C LEU A 208 16.46 13.05 -24.74
N GLU A 209 17.20 12.28 -23.95
CA GLU A 209 18.46 11.68 -24.36
C GLU A 209 18.17 10.46 -25.24
N ASN A 210 18.75 10.44 -26.44
CA ASN A 210 18.65 9.31 -27.35
C ASN A 210 19.73 8.24 -27.04
N ARG A 211 19.72 7.14 -27.79
CA ARG A 211 20.67 6.02 -27.58
C ARG A 211 22.14 6.39 -27.83
N SER A 212 22.41 7.45 -28.59
CA SER A 212 23.76 7.95 -28.86
C SER A 212 24.23 9.00 -27.83
N GLY A 213 23.42 9.31 -26.81
CA GLY A 213 23.74 10.29 -25.77
C GLY A 213 23.46 11.75 -26.17
N SER A 214 22.95 12.02 -27.37
CA SER A 214 22.55 13.38 -27.75
C SER A 214 21.15 13.69 -27.23
N VAL A 215 20.94 14.92 -26.77
CA VAL A 215 19.67 15.38 -26.21
C VAL A 215 18.90 16.20 -27.23
N GLU A 216 17.69 15.76 -27.54
CA GLU A 216 16.74 16.56 -28.32
C GLU A 216 15.84 17.34 -27.35
N TRP A 217 15.61 18.63 -27.64
CA TRP A 217 14.93 19.56 -26.74
C TRP A 217 13.66 20.13 -27.36
N TRP A 218 12.56 20.11 -26.59
CA TRP A 218 11.27 20.69 -27.00
C TRP A 218 10.78 21.74 -26.02
N ARG A 219 10.14 22.78 -26.53
CA ARG A 219 9.42 23.77 -25.71
C ARG A 219 8.12 23.18 -25.18
N VAL A 220 7.76 23.53 -23.94
CA VAL A 220 6.53 23.08 -23.28
C VAL A 220 5.54 24.24 -23.22
N GLY A 221 4.46 24.16 -24.01
CA GLY A 221 3.43 25.21 -24.07
C GLY A 221 2.22 25.01 -23.16
N CYS A 222 2.08 23.84 -22.52
CA CYS A 222 0.99 23.54 -21.60
C CYS A 222 1.41 22.46 -20.59
N GLY A 223 0.55 22.25 -19.59
CA GLY A 223 0.72 21.29 -18.54
C GLY A 223 1.70 21.71 -17.45
N VAL A 224 1.82 20.85 -16.45
CA VAL A 224 2.76 20.97 -15.34
C VAL A 224 3.70 19.76 -15.34
N PRO A 225 5.01 19.94 -15.07
CA PRO A 225 5.96 18.83 -15.18
C PRO A 225 5.63 17.69 -14.20
N GLN A 226 5.47 16.46 -14.71
CA GLN A 226 5.28 15.26 -13.89
C GLN A 226 6.58 14.92 -13.14
N GLY A 227 6.73 15.46 -11.92
CA GLY A 227 7.97 15.38 -11.14
C GLY A 227 8.31 16.68 -10.40
N SER A 228 7.66 17.78 -10.78
CA SER A 228 7.67 19.06 -10.05
C SER A 228 7.02 18.98 -8.68
N VAL A 229 7.41 19.89 -7.80
CA VAL A 229 6.79 20.11 -6.49
C VAL A 229 5.53 20.99 -6.64
N LEU A 230 5.55 21.97 -7.55
CA LEU A 230 4.40 22.85 -7.83
C LEU A 230 3.30 22.20 -8.66
N GLY A 231 3.62 21.22 -9.51
CA GLY A 231 2.65 20.66 -10.45
C GLY A 231 1.33 20.18 -9.82
N PRO A 232 1.35 19.42 -8.72
CA PRO A 232 0.13 19.00 -8.02
C PRO A 232 -0.81 20.15 -7.63
N ILE A 233 -0.30 21.21 -6.99
CA ILE A 233 -1.15 22.31 -6.52
C ILE A 233 -1.62 23.20 -7.68
N LEU A 234 -0.79 23.38 -8.70
CA LEU A 234 -1.17 24.12 -9.91
C LEU A 234 -2.24 23.39 -10.73
N TRP A 235 -2.20 22.05 -10.74
CA TRP A 235 -3.28 21.23 -11.30
C TRP A 235 -4.58 21.46 -10.53
N ASP A 236 -4.55 21.32 -9.20
CA ASP A 236 -5.76 21.47 -8.38
C ASP A 236 -6.38 22.87 -8.54
N ILE A 237 -5.57 23.92 -8.53
CA ILE A 237 -6.01 25.31 -8.75
C ILE A 237 -6.67 25.47 -10.12
N GLY A 238 -6.01 25.02 -11.20
CA GLY A 238 -6.55 25.18 -12.54
C GLY A 238 -7.80 24.34 -12.81
N TYR A 239 -7.88 23.15 -12.20
CA TYR A 239 -9.00 22.23 -12.36
C TYR A 239 -10.22 22.58 -11.48
N ASP A 240 -10.03 23.39 -10.44
CA ASP A 240 -11.05 23.71 -9.44
C ASP A 240 -12.35 24.29 -10.03
N TRP A 241 -12.26 25.03 -11.14
CA TRP A 241 -13.42 25.58 -11.85
C TRP A 241 -14.41 24.49 -12.29
N VAL A 242 -13.92 23.32 -12.72
CA VAL A 242 -14.77 22.16 -13.06
C VAL A 242 -15.59 21.74 -11.84
N LEU A 243 -14.99 21.77 -10.64
CA LEU A 243 -15.62 21.29 -9.41
C LEU A 243 -16.62 22.28 -8.80
N ARG A 244 -16.55 23.57 -9.15
CA ARG A 244 -17.45 24.61 -8.62
C ARG A 244 -18.75 24.80 -9.39
N GLY A 245 -18.79 24.39 -10.66
CA GLY A 245 -19.99 24.61 -11.47
C GLY A 245 -21.22 23.91 -10.88
N ARG A 246 -22.36 24.62 -10.88
CA ARG A 246 -23.62 24.15 -10.28
C ARG A 246 -24.09 22.85 -10.93
N LEU A 247 -24.65 21.97 -10.10
CA LEU A 247 -25.26 20.71 -10.49
C LEU A 247 -26.71 20.69 -9.99
N LEU A 248 -27.56 19.88 -10.62
CA LEU A 248 -28.94 19.71 -10.17
C LEU A 248 -28.98 18.97 -8.82
N PRO A 249 -30.07 19.13 -8.04
CA PRO A 249 -30.29 18.36 -6.82
C PRO A 249 -30.16 16.85 -7.07
N GLY A 250 -29.53 16.14 -6.14
CA GLY A 250 -29.26 14.71 -6.25
C GLY A 250 -27.97 14.35 -7.00
N MET A 251 -27.26 15.33 -7.58
CA MET A 251 -25.99 15.11 -8.27
C MET A 251 -24.80 15.64 -7.45
N GLY A 252 -23.62 15.09 -7.72
CA GLY A 252 -22.38 15.59 -7.12
C GLY A 252 -21.13 15.08 -7.83
N VAL A 253 -20.00 15.63 -7.43
CA VAL A 253 -18.68 15.26 -7.94
C VAL A 253 -17.74 14.97 -6.79
N ILE A 254 -16.93 13.94 -6.93
CA ILE A 254 -15.79 13.62 -6.06
C ILE A 254 -14.57 13.58 -6.96
N CYS A 255 -13.51 14.29 -6.61
CA CYS A 255 -12.31 14.38 -7.42
C CYS A 255 -11.09 14.03 -6.59
N TYR A 256 -10.18 13.24 -7.16
CA TYR A 256 -8.85 13.02 -6.63
C TYR A 256 -7.85 13.27 -7.75
N ALA A 257 -7.22 14.45 -7.75
CA ALA A 257 -6.35 14.89 -8.84
C ALA A 257 -7.11 14.93 -10.17
N ASP A 258 -6.79 14.04 -11.11
CA ASP A 258 -7.47 13.90 -12.40
C ASP A 258 -8.62 12.87 -12.39
N ASP A 259 -8.65 11.96 -11.42
CA ASP A 259 -9.73 10.99 -11.25
C ASP A 259 -11.01 11.73 -10.80
N THR A 260 -11.92 11.98 -11.74
CA THR A 260 -13.18 12.70 -11.50
C THR A 260 -14.37 11.74 -11.53
N LEU A 261 -15.05 11.60 -10.40
CA LEU A 261 -16.25 10.79 -10.25
C LEU A 261 -17.49 11.68 -10.20
N VAL A 262 -18.39 11.52 -11.17
CA VAL A 262 -19.72 12.13 -11.16
C VAL A 262 -20.70 11.11 -10.58
N TYR A 263 -21.57 11.51 -9.67
CA TYR A 263 -22.63 10.66 -9.15
C TYR A 263 -23.99 11.34 -9.18
N SER A 264 -25.04 10.53 -9.27
CA SER A 264 -26.43 10.97 -9.20
C SER A 264 -27.27 10.01 -8.36
N ARG A 265 -28.25 10.56 -7.64
CA ARG A 265 -29.22 9.85 -6.81
C ARG A 265 -30.59 9.88 -7.49
N GLY A 266 -31.34 8.80 -7.36
CA GLY A 266 -32.73 8.76 -7.80
C GLY A 266 -33.50 7.61 -7.18
N ARG A 267 -34.83 7.63 -7.25
CA ARG A 267 -35.69 6.60 -6.64
C ARG A 267 -35.49 5.23 -7.28
N ASN A 268 -35.08 5.21 -8.54
CA ASN A 268 -34.79 4.02 -9.32
C ASN A 268 -33.67 4.29 -10.35
N TYR A 269 -33.21 3.23 -11.02
CA TYR A 269 -32.15 3.31 -12.01
C TYR A 269 -32.43 4.34 -13.12
N LYS A 270 -33.67 4.40 -13.64
CA LYS A 270 -34.01 5.28 -14.78
C LYS A 270 -33.88 6.76 -14.42
N GLU A 271 -34.32 7.13 -13.22
CA GLU A 271 -34.20 8.50 -12.71
C GLU A 271 -32.73 8.86 -12.44
N ALA A 272 -31.99 7.99 -11.72
CA ALA A 272 -30.57 8.22 -11.46
C ALA A 272 -29.75 8.28 -12.75
N ALA A 273 -30.02 7.41 -13.72
CA ALA A 273 -29.34 7.41 -15.03
C ALA A 273 -29.55 8.74 -15.78
N ARG A 274 -30.79 9.23 -15.87
CA ARG A 274 -31.07 10.53 -16.53
C ARG A 274 -30.32 11.69 -15.87
N LEU A 275 -30.30 11.72 -14.54
CA LEU A 275 -29.53 12.73 -13.80
C LEU A 275 -28.02 12.56 -13.99
N ALA A 276 -27.53 11.32 -14.13
CA ALA A 276 -26.13 11.07 -14.44
C ALA A 276 -25.77 11.60 -15.83
N GLU A 277 -26.59 11.36 -16.85
CA GLU A 277 -26.38 11.85 -18.23
C GLU A 277 -26.28 13.38 -18.25
N VAL A 278 -27.23 14.09 -17.63
CA VAL A 278 -27.18 15.56 -17.49
C VAL A 278 -25.93 16.01 -16.73
N GLY A 279 -25.56 15.30 -15.66
CA GLY A 279 -24.36 15.61 -14.89
C GLY A 279 -23.07 15.43 -15.65
N LEU A 280 -22.98 14.37 -16.44
CA LEU A 280 -21.84 14.07 -17.28
C LEU A 280 -21.68 15.15 -18.34
N ASP A 281 -22.76 15.54 -19.04
CA ASP A 281 -22.71 16.60 -20.05
C ASP A 281 -22.23 17.93 -19.43
N LEU A 282 -22.77 18.32 -18.26
CA LEU A 282 -22.37 19.55 -17.57
C LEU A 282 -20.90 19.51 -17.13
N VAL A 283 -20.43 18.39 -16.58
CA VAL A 283 -19.05 18.26 -16.08
C VAL A 283 -18.06 18.15 -17.23
N ILE A 284 -18.36 17.35 -18.25
CA ILE A 284 -17.49 17.17 -19.42
C ILE A 284 -17.38 18.47 -20.20
N SER A 285 -18.47 19.20 -20.43
CA SER A 285 -18.42 20.51 -21.09
C SER A 285 -17.47 21.48 -20.39
N ARG A 286 -17.43 21.46 -19.04
CA ARG A 286 -16.47 22.25 -18.27
C ARG A 286 -15.04 21.73 -18.46
N ILE A 287 -14.82 20.42 -18.38
CA ILE A 287 -13.48 19.85 -18.62
C ILE A 287 -12.95 20.26 -20.01
N GLU A 288 -13.79 20.18 -21.03
CA GLU A 288 -13.46 20.57 -22.41
C GLU A 288 -13.25 22.07 -22.56
N SER A 289 -14.00 22.90 -21.83
CA SER A 289 -13.79 24.35 -21.79
C SER A 289 -12.45 24.75 -21.16
N LEU A 290 -11.82 23.88 -20.35
CA LEU A 290 -10.45 24.07 -19.88
C LEU A 290 -9.40 23.66 -20.93
N GLY A 291 -9.80 23.19 -22.10
CA GLY A 291 -8.91 22.63 -23.12
C GLY A 291 -8.44 21.21 -22.84
N LEU A 292 -9.10 20.49 -21.92
CA LEU A 292 -8.84 19.08 -21.62
C LEU A 292 -9.76 18.16 -22.45
N ARG A 293 -9.47 16.86 -22.46
CA ARG A 293 -10.27 15.87 -23.19
C ARG A 293 -10.59 14.68 -22.31
N VAL A 294 -11.84 14.21 -22.36
CA VAL A 294 -12.28 13.00 -21.65
C VAL A 294 -12.22 11.78 -22.57
N ARG A 295 -11.78 10.64 -22.03
CA ARG A 295 -11.71 9.35 -22.72
C ARG A 295 -12.95 8.52 -22.41
N ILE A 296 -14.02 8.76 -23.17
CA ILE A 296 -15.31 8.06 -22.99
C ILE A 296 -15.14 6.53 -23.07
N ASP A 297 -14.20 6.05 -23.91
CA ASP A 297 -13.87 4.62 -24.06
C ASP A 297 -13.32 3.95 -22.79
N LYS A 298 -12.81 4.75 -21.84
CA LYS A 298 -12.24 4.29 -20.57
C LYS A 298 -13.06 4.72 -19.36
N THR A 299 -14.11 5.50 -19.57
CA THR A 299 -15.04 5.88 -18.51
C THR A 299 -15.78 4.63 -18.01
N GLU A 300 -15.80 4.43 -16.70
CA GLU A 300 -16.48 3.29 -16.06
C GLU A 300 -17.71 3.79 -15.30
N ALA A 301 -18.83 3.06 -15.36
CA ALA A 301 -20.05 3.38 -14.64
C ALA A 301 -20.53 2.21 -13.77
N LEU A 302 -21.01 2.51 -12.55
CA LEU A 302 -21.46 1.54 -11.56
C LEU A 302 -22.76 2.01 -10.89
N LEU A 303 -23.69 1.08 -10.68
CA LEU A 303 -24.92 1.32 -9.90
C LEU A 303 -24.74 0.77 -8.48
N PHE A 304 -24.83 1.65 -7.49
CA PHE A 304 -25.02 1.27 -6.09
C PHE A 304 -26.50 1.18 -5.76
N ARG A 305 -26.90 0.10 -5.09
CA ARG A 305 -28.28 -0.13 -4.71
C ARG A 305 -28.37 -0.95 -3.43
N GLY A 306 -29.39 -0.67 -2.63
CA GLY A 306 -29.72 -1.50 -1.47
C GLY A 306 -30.17 -2.91 -1.85
N THR A 307 -30.09 -3.83 -0.89
CA THR A 307 -30.47 -5.24 -1.06
C THR A 307 -31.93 -5.35 -1.51
N GLY A 308 -32.21 -6.28 -2.44
CA GLY A 308 -33.56 -6.52 -2.96
C GLY A 308 -34.04 -5.54 -4.04
N ARG A 309 -33.26 -4.50 -4.38
CA ARG A 309 -33.62 -3.57 -5.46
C ARG A 309 -33.22 -4.06 -6.84
N LYS A 310 -34.06 -3.75 -7.83
CA LYS A 310 -33.81 -4.06 -9.24
C LYS A 310 -32.51 -3.40 -9.69
N GLY A 311 -31.70 -4.17 -10.40
CA GLY A 311 -30.49 -3.67 -11.04
C GLY A 311 -30.75 -2.85 -12.29
N PRO A 312 -29.68 -2.38 -12.95
CA PRO A 312 -29.84 -1.82 -14.28
C PRO A 312 -30.33 -2.92 -15.23
N PRO A 313 -31.09 -2.59 -16.30
CA PRO A 313 -31.45 -3.57 -17.31
C PRO A 313 -30.19 -4.17 -17.97
N PRO A 314 -30.26 -5.40 -18.49
CA PRO A 314 -29.14 -6.00 -19.23
C PRO A 314 -28.68 -5.09 -20.37
N GLY A 315 -27.36 -4.88 -20.50
CA GLY A 315 -26.80 -4.00 -21.53
C GLY A 315 -27.05 -2.50 -21.30
N ALA A 316 -27.47 -2.10 -20.09
CA ALA A 316 -27.65 -0.70 -19.72
C ALA A 316 -26.43 0.17 -20.08
N THR A 317 -26.73 1.31 -20.70
CA THR A 317 -25.76 2.34 -21.06
C THR A 317 -26.26 3.71 -20.59
N LEU A 318 -25.32 4.62 -20.38
CA LEU A 318 -25.55 6.05 -20.18
C LEU A 318 -25.11 6.78 -21.45
N GLN A 319 -25.91 7.70 -21.94
CA GLN A 319 -25.57 8.59 -23.04
C GLN A 319 -24.68 9.74 -22.54
N VAL A 320 -23.57 10.01 -23.23
CA VAL A 320 -22.63 11.08 -22.86
C VAL A 320 -22.13 11.76 -24.13
N GLY A 321 -22.64 12.97 -24.42
CA GLY A 321 -22.48 13.57 -25.75
C GLY A 321 -22.88 12.59 -26.87
N GLU A 322 -21.98 12.34 -27.82
CA GLU A 322 -22.16 11.34 -28.89
C GLU A 322 -21.78 9.90 -28.46
N GLY A 323 -21.08 9.76 -27.32
CA GLY A 323 -20.59 8.49 -26.81
C GLY A 323 -21.57 7.75 -25.90
N ARG A 324 -21.25 6.49 -25.60
CA ARG A 324 -22.01 5.65 -24.66
C ARG A 324 -21.10 5.01 -23.64
N VAL A 325 -21.50 5.07 -22.37
CA VAL A 325 -20.80 4.42 -21.24
C VAL A 325 -21.61 3.24 -20.77
N ARG A 326 -21.01 2.03 -20.75
CA ARG A 326 -21.69 0.82 -20.30
C ARG A 326 -21.70 0.74 -18.77
N MET A 327 -22.85 0.37 -18.21
CA MET A 327 -22.95 0.02 -16.79
C MET A 327 -22.24 -1.31 -16.53
N SER A 328 -21.28 -1.30 -15.62
CA SER A 328 -20.51 -2.46 -15.20
C SER A 328 -20.99 -2.95 -13.82
N PRO A 329 -20.93 -4.27 -13.53
CA PRO A 329 -21.19 -4.78 -12.18
C PRO A 329 -20.15 -4.36 -11.15
N GLN A 330 -18.98 -3.91 -11.62
CA GLN A 330 -17.87 -3.46 -10.79
C GLN A 330 -17.09 -2.33 -11.46
N MET A 331 -16.42 -1.49 -10.68
CA MET A 331 -15.61 -0.39 -11.19
C MET A 331 -14.31 -0.27 -10.39
N LYS A 332 -13.19 -0.03 -11.08
CA LYS A 332 -11.94 0.29 -10.38
C LYS A 332 -11.90 1.78 -10.05
N TYR A 333 -11.78 2.11 -8.78
CA TYR A 333 -11.73 3.51 -8.33
C TYR A 333 -10.78 3.67 -7.14
N LEU A 334 -9.83 4.61 -7.25
CA LEU A 334 -8.84 4.98 -6.23
C LEU A 334 -8.11 3.77 -5.58
N GLY A 335 -7.82 2.76 -6.38
CA GLY A 335 -7.08 1.56 -5.98
C GLY A 335 -7.93 0.41 -5.42
N LEU A 336 -9.24 0.59 -5.27
CA LEU A 336 -10.18 -0.48 -4.95
C LEU A 336 -10.98 -0.92 -6.18
N ILE A 337 -11.54 -2.13 -6.11
CA ILE A 337 -12.56 -2.58 -7.08
C ILE A 337 -13.88 -2.56 -6.32
N LEU A 338 -14.76 -1.66 -6.70
CA LEU A 338 -16.06 -1.47 -6.08
C LEU A 338 -17.10 -2.32 -6.81
N ASP A 339 -18.05 -2.86 -6.06
CA ASP A 339 -19.28 -3.46 -6.58
C ASP A 339 -20.48 -2.76 -5.97
N GLY A 340 -21.63 -2.83 -6.63
CA GLY A 340 -22.82 -2.06 -6.26
C GLY A 340 -23.39 -2.35 -4.86
N GLY A 341 -22.98 -3.46 -4.23
CA GLY A 341 -23.37 -3.85 -2.88
C GLY A 341 -22.28 -3.65 -1.82
N TRP A 342 -21.14 -3.04 -2.17
CA TRP A 342 -19.99 -2.87 -1.29
C TRP A 342 -19.50 -4.19 -0.65
N THR A 343 -19.60 -5.30 -1.38
CA THR A 343 -19.18 -6.63 -0.89
C THR A 343 -17.68 -6.85 -1.01
N PHE A 344 -17.01 -6.11 -1.89
CA PHE A 344 -15.59 -6.21 -2.23
C PHE A 344 -15.16 -7.60 -2.72
N GLY A 345 -16.11 -8.45 -3.13
CA GLY A 345 -15.81 -9.79 -3.65
C GLY A 345 -14.82 -9.76 -4.82
N PRO A 346 -15.08 -8.95 -5.87
CA PRO A 346 -14.13 -8.78 -6.98
C PRO A 346 -12.79 -8.19 -6.56
N HIS A 347 -12.76 -7.30 -5.57
CA HIS A 347 -11.53 -6.72 -5.05
C HIS A 347 -10.61 -7.81 -4.48
N PHE A 348 -11.12 -8.68 -3.60
CA PHE A 348 -10.32 -9.74 -3.00
C PHE A 348 -10.00 -10.87 -3.98
N ALA A 349 -10.85 -11.11 -5.00
CA ALA A 349 -10.53 -12.01 -6.10
C ALA A 349 -9.31 -11.55 -6.92
N MET A 350 -9.05 -10.23 -6.99
CA MET A 350 -7.86 -9.67 -7.62
C MET A 350 -6.68 -9.52 -6.66
N VAL A 351 -6.90 -8.99 -5.46
CA VAL A 351 -5.85 -8.70 -4.47
C VAL A 351 -5.21 -9.98 -3.93
N GLY A 352 -6.01 -11.02 -3.63
CA GLY A 352 -5.50 -12.29 -3.10
C GLY A 352 -4.39 -12.89 -3.98
N PRO A 353 -4.67 -13.20 -5.27
CA PRO A 353 -3.66 -13.70 -6.20
C PRO A 353 -2.48 -12.76 -6.40
N LYS A 354 -2.71 -11.43 -6.42
CA LYS A 354 -1.65 -10.42 -6.55
C LYS A 354 -0.68 -10.47 -5.37
N VAL A 355 -1.20 -10.58 -4.14
CA VAL A 355 -0.37 -10.68 -2.93
C VAL A 355 0.32 -12.04 -2.88
N VAL A 356 -0.34 -13.14 -3.24
CA VAL A 356 0.30 -14.47 -3.36
C VAL A 356 1.45 -14.46 -4.37
N LYS A 357 1.28 -13.78 -5.51
CA LYS A 357 2.35 -13.63 -6.51
C LYS A 357 3.54 -12.85 -5.95
N ALA A 358 3.29 -11.75 -5.24
CA ALA A 358 4.34 -10.98 -4.58
C ALA A 358 5.04 -11.80 -3.48
N ALA A 359 4.29 -12.45 -2.60
CA ALA A 359 4.79 -13.35 -1.57
C ALA A 359 5.62 -14.50 -2.15
N SER A 360 5.20 -15.05 -3.29
CA SER A 360 5.93 -16.11 -3.99
C SER A 360 7.22 -15.62 -4.63
N ALA A 361 7.24 -14.41 -5.18
CA ALA A 361 8.45 -13.78 -5.72
C ALA A 361 9.45 -13.48 -4.61
N LEU A 362 9.00 -12.83 -3.52
CA LEU A 362 9.81 -12.57 -2.32
C LEU A 362 10.27 -13.87 -1.66
N GLY A 363 9.42 -14.89 -1.64
CA GLY A 363 9.73 -16.21 -1.10
C GLY A 363 10.91 -16.91 -1.77
N ARG A 364 11.28 -16.53 -3.01
CA ARG A 364 12.49 -17.04 -3.68
C ARG A 364 13.78 -16.51 -3.02
N LEU A 365 13.70 -15.36 -2.37
CA LEU A 365 14.79 -14.75 -1.61
C LEU A 365 14.83 -15.26 -0.17
N LEU A 366 13.85 -16.08 0.24
CA LEU A 366 13.66 -16.55 1.61
C LEU A 366 13.78 -18.08 1.70
N PRO A 367 14.96 -18.68 1.42
CA PRO A 367 15.15 -20.11 1.57
C PRO A 367 14.90 -20.54 3.02
N ASN A 368 14.50 -21.79 3.25
CA ASN A 368 14.24 -22.28 4.62
C ASN A 368 15.57 -22.45 5.38
N LEU A 369 16.59 -23.01 4.73
CA LEU A 369 17.95 -23.13 5.23
C LEU A 369 18.79 -21.89 4.81
N GLY A 370 19.48 -21.29 5.78
CA GLY A 370 20.31 -20.09 5.54
C GLY A 370 19.50 -18.86 5.08
N GLY A 371 20.17 -17.95 4.35
CA GLY A 371 19.56 -16.77 3.75
C GLY A 371 19.19 -15.65 4.73
N PRO A 372 18.23 -14.77 4.37
CA PRO A 372 18.01 -13.52 5.09
C PRO A 372 17.57 -13.68 6.54
N SER A 373 17.95 -12.67 7.34
CA SER A 373 17.64 -12.56 8.77
C SER A 373 16.13 -12.52 9.03
N ALA A 374 15.74 -12.78 10.29
CA ALA A 374 14.34 -12.66 10.70
C ALA A 374 13.78 -11.24 10.47
N ALA A 375 14.59 -10.20 10.67
CA ALA A 375 14.19 -8.82 10.39
C ALA A 375 13.84 -8.62 8.91
N CYS A 376 14.67 -9.15 7.99
CA CYS A 376 14.39 -9.08 6.55
C CYS A 376 13.12 -9.85 6.17
N ARG A 377 12.91 -11.03 6.76
CA ARG A 377 11.66 -11.82 6.55
C ARG A 377 10.41 -11.06 7.01
N GLN A 378 10.48 -10.44 8.17
CA GLN A 378 9.37 -9.63 8.71
C GLN A 378 9.10 -8.40 7.85
N LEU A 379 10.14 -7.75 7.31
CA LEU A 379 10.00 -6.65 6.37
C LEU A 379 9.19 -7.06 5.12
N TYR A 380 9.53 -8.21 4.51
CA TYR A 380 8.79 -8.73 3.36
C TYR A 380 7.35 -9.13 3.69
N SER A 381 7.10 -9.67 4.89
CA SER A 381 5.73 -9.87 5.38
C SER A 381 4.96 -8.55 5.47
N GLY A 382 5.61 -7.50 5.98
CA GLY A 382 5.06 -6.15 6.06
C GLY A 382 4.67 -5.58 4.69
N VAL A 383 5.46 -5.84 3.64
CA VAL A 383 5.13 -5.44 2.26
C VAL A 383 3.85 -6.15 1.80
N CYS A 384 3.76 -7.47 1.95
CA CYS A 384 2.57 -8.22 1.58
C CYS A 384 1.33 -7.76 2.35
N ARG A 385 1.47 -7.50 3.67
CA ARG A 385 0.40 -6.96 4.50
C ARG A 385 -0.06 -5.59 4.02
N SER A 386 0.86 -4.67 3.73
CA SER A 386 0.49 -3.33 3.22
C SER A 386 -0.27 -3.37 1.89
N MET A 387 0.04 -4.35 1.03
CA MET A 387 -0.70 -4.56 -0.22
C MET A 387 -2.12 -5.07 0.06
N ALA A 388 -2.27 -5.97 1.03
CA ALA A 388 -3.54 -6.58 1.39
C ALA A 388 -4.46 -5.66 2.19
N THR A 389 -3.90 -4.74 3.00
CA THR A 389 -4.67 -3.84 3.87
C THR A 389 -4.89 -2.45 3.28
N TYR A 390 -4.52 -2.22 2.01
CA TYR A 390 -4.81 -0.94 1.34
C TYR A 390 -6.32 -0.68 1.29
N GLY A 391 -6.73 0.53 1.65
CA GLY A 391 -8.15 0.92 1.72
C GLY A 391 -8.94 0.25 2.85
N ALA A 392 -8.28 -0.41 3.82
CA ALA A 392 -8.93 -1.07 4.96
C ALA A 392 -10.05 -0.26 5.62
N PRO A 393 -9.91 1.05 5.90
CA PRO A 393 -11.00 1.82 6.49
C PRO A 393 -12.30 1.80 5.67
N VAL A 394 -12.22 1.58 4.36
CA VAL A 394 -13.37 1.53 3.43
C VAL A 394 -14.06 0.16 3.42
N TRP A 395 -13.35 -0.95 3.70
CA TRP A 395 -13.90 -2.31 3.51
C TRP A 395 -13.87 -3.21 4.74
N ALA A 396 -13.17 -2.85 5.82
CA ALA A 396 -12.95 -3.72 6.99
C ALA A 396 -14.26 -4.25 7.59
N ASP A 397 -15.28 -3.40 7.69
CA ASP A 397 -16.61 -3.72 8.22
C ASP A 397 -17.52 -4.48 7.23
N ARG A 398 -17.04 -4.77 6.02
CA ARG A 398 -17.78 -5.47 4.97
C ARG A 398 -17.14 -6.79 4.52
N LEU A 399 -16.14 -7.28 5.27
CA LEU A 399 -15.49 -8.55 4.96
C LEU A 399 -16.43 -9.75 5.10
N THR A 400 -16.75 -10.39 3.97
CA THR A 400 -17.42 -11.69 3.94
C THR A 400 -16.46 -12.84 4.34
N ALA A 401 -17.00 -14.01 4.68
CA ALA A 401 -16.19 -15.21 4.94
C ALA A 401 -15.26 -15.56 3.76
N LYS A 402 -15.74 -15.39 2.52
CA LYS A 402 -14.96 -15.59 1.29
C LYS A 402 -13.80 -14.61 1.18
N ASN A 403 -14.02 -13.33 1.50
CA ASN A 403 -12.97 -12.30 1.48
C ASN A 403 -11.89 -12.60 2.53
N LYS A 404 -12.31 -13.00 3.74
CA LYS A 404 -11.40 -13.43 4.82
C LYS A 404 -10.56 -14.63 4.39
N ALA A 405 -11.17 -15.64 3.77
CA ALA A 405 -10.44 -16.81 3.26
C ALA A 405 -9.37 -16.44 2.23
N ALA A 406 -9.66 -15.51 1.31
CA ALA A 406 -8.69 -15.03 0.33
C ALA A 406 -7.50 -14.30 1.00
N LEU A 407 -7.77 -13.46 2.00
CA LEU A 407 -6.74 -12.79 2.81
C LEU A 407 -5.86 -13.79 3.57
N ARG A 408 -6.48 -14.75 4.26
CA ARG A 408 -5.77 -15.79 5.04
C ARG A 408 -4.88 -16.65 4.15
N ALA A 409 -5.34 -17.01 2.95
CA ALA A 409 -4.53 -17.76 1.98
C ALA A 409 -3.28 -16.96 1.54
N ALA A 410 -3.45 -15.67 1.27
CA ALA A 410 -2.34 -14.78 0.92
C ALA A 410 -1.34 -14.61 2.08
N GLN A 411 -1.85 -14.39 3.29
CA GLN A 411 -1.04 -14.27 4.50
C GLN A 411 -0.24 -15.54 4.78
N ARG A 412 -0.87 -16.72 4.71
CA ARG A 412 -0.20 -18.01 4.93
C ARG A 412 1.01 -18.17 4.02
N THR A 413 0.90 -17.77 2.76
CA THR A 413 1.96 -17.92 1.76
C THR A 413 3.26 -17.24 2.20
N ILE A 414 3.17 -16.04 2.77
CA ILE A 414 4.35 -15.32 3.28
C ILE A 414 4.72 -15.76 4.70
N ALA A 415 3.74 -16.01 5.58
CA ALA A 415 3.97 -16.43 6.96
C ALA A 415 4.79 -17.73 7.04
N VAL A 416 4.50 -18.72 6.18
CA VAL A 416 5.30 -19.96 6.07
C VAL A 416 6.78 -19.64 5.77
N ARG A 417 7.06 -18.64 4.94
CA ARG A 417 8.44 -18.22 4.64
C ARG A 417 9.10 -17.48 5.80
N VAL A 418 8.33 -16.70 6.55
CA VAL A 418 8.80 -16.02 7.76
C VAL A 418 9.26 -17.03 8.80
N ILE A 419 8.49 -18.09 9.01
CA ILE A 419 8.80 -19.13 9.99
C ILE A 419 9.75 -20.21 9.45
N ARG A 420 10.22 -20.10 8.20
CA ARG A 420 11.00 -21.16 7.51
C ARG A 420 10.26 -22.50 7.46
N GLY A 421 8.94 -22.52 7.46
CA GLY A 421 8.14 -23.72 7.59
C GLY A 421 7.99 -24.53 6.30
N TYR A 422 7.43 -25.73 6.45
CA TYR A 422 6.92 -26.53 5.35
C TYR A 422 5.65 -25.90 4.75
N ARG A 423 5.40 -26.15 3.47
CA ARG A 423 4.20 -25.62 2.79
C ARG A 423 2.88 -26.14 3.36
N THR A 424 2.90 -27.28 4.06
CA THR A 424 1.71 -27.91 4.65
C THR A 424 1.32 -27.28 5.99
N VAL A 425 2.17 -26.46 6.63
CA VAL A 425 1.84 -25.79 7.90
C VAL A 425 0.53 -24.99 7.74
N SER A 426 -0.39 -25.14 8.69
CA SER A 426 -1.70 -24.48 8.65
C SER A 426 -1.57 -22.96 8.73
N TRP A 427 -2.59 -22.22 8.29
CA TRP A 427 -2.59 -20.76 8.42
C TRP A 427 -2.42 -20.32 9.88
N ALA A 428 -3.18 -20.92 10.80
CA ALA A 428 -3.15 -20.60 12.22
C ALA A 428 -1.77 -20.83 12.87
N ALA A 429 -1.15 -21.98 12.60
CA ALA A 429 0.19 -22.27 13.10
C ALA A 429 1.23 -21.32 12.48
N ALA A 430 1.13 -21.05 11.18
CA ALA A 430 2.07 -20.18 10.48
C ALA A 430 2.02 -18.74 11.00
N THR A 431 0.83 -18.17 11.20
CA THR A 431 0.66 -16.80 11.71
C THR A 431 1.05 -16.67 13.18
N ALA A 432 0.66 -17.64 14.01
CA ALA A 432 1.05 -17.68 15.43
C ALA A 432 2.57 -17.74 15.60
N LEU A 433 3.24 -18.65 14.88
CA LEU A 433 4.71 -18.72 14.88
C LEU A 433 5.34 -17.48 14.26
N ALA A 434 4.78 -16.90 13.20
CA ALA A 434 5.33 -15.69 12.58
C ALA A 434 5.20 -14.45 13.48
N GLY A 435 4.27 -14.46 14.45
CA GLY A 435 3.89 -13.25 15.17
C GLY A 435 3.23 -12.23 14.25
N ASP A 436 2.49 -12.70 13.24
CA ASP A 436 1.77 -11.85 12.28
C ASP A 436 0.26 -12.07 12.45
N PRO A 437 -0.44 -11.17 13.15
CA PRO A 437 -1.87 -11.32 13.41
C PRO A 437 -2.69 -11.41 12.12
N PRO A 438 -3.90 -11.99 12.16
CA PRO A 438 -4.81 -12.05 11.02
C PRO A 438 -4.97 -10.66 10.38
N TRP A 439 -4.74 -10.56 9.07
CA TRP A 439 -4.75 -9.26 8.39
C TRP A 439 -6.12 -8.58 8.41
N GLU A 440 -7.21 -9.34 8.55
CA GLU A 440 -8.54 -8.82 8.77
C GLU A 440 -8.66 -8.06 10.11
N LEU A 441 -8.03 -8.54 11.19
CA LEU A 441 -8.03 -7.85 12.47
C LEU A 441 -7.13 -6.61 12.42
N VAL A 442 -5.99 -6.71 11.70
CA VAL A 442 -5.12 -5.54 11.47
C VAL A 442 -5.88 -4.46 10.68
N ALA A 443 -6.71 -4.84 9.71
CA ALA A 443 -7.51 -3.92 8.93
C ALA A 443 -8.57 -3.19 9.78
N GLU A 444 -9.16 -3.86 10.76
CA GLU A 444 -10.09 -3.24 11.72
C GLU A 444 -9.38 -2.16 12.57
N VAL A 445 -8.18 -2.45 13.10
CA VAL A 445 -7.39 -1.44 13.85
C VAL A 445 -7.04 -0.23 12.98
N LEU A 446 -6.73 -0.46 11.69
CA LEU A 446 -6.50 0.64 10.72
C LEU A 446 -7.78 1.46 10.49
N ALA A 447 -8.94 0.80 10.40
CA ALA A 447 -10.23 1.45 10.24
C ALA A 447 -10.60 2.29 11.47
N GLU A 448 -10.41 1.77 12.67
CA GLU A 448 -10.64 2.48 13.94
C GLU A 448 -9.73 3.71 14.09
N THR A 449 -8.42 3.52 13.83
CA THR A 449 -7.44 4.61 13.87
C THR A 449 -7.81 5.71 12.87
N TYR A 450 -8.22 5.32 11.66
CA TYR A 450 -8.69 6.26 10.65
C TYR A 450 -9.95 7.01 11.13
N SER A 451 -10.96 6.30 11.63
CA SER A 451 -12.21 6.90 12.11
C SER A 451 -11.99 7.92 13.23
N TYR A 452 -11.07 7.62 14.16
CA TYR A 452 -10.65 8.57 15.19
C TYR A 452 -10.05 9.84 14.58
N VAL A 453 -9.08 9.67 13.66
CA VAL A 453 -8.40 10.81 13.02
C VAL A 453 -9.37 11.66 12.20
N SER A 454 -10.22 11.02 11.39
CA SER A 454 -11.21 11.72 10.57
C SER A 454 -12.27 12.41 11.43
N GLY A 455 -12.71 11.78 12.52
CA GLY A 455 -13.68 12.35 13.45
C GLY A 455 -13.16 13.61 14.14
N ARG A 456 -11.92 13.59 14.65
CA ARG A 456 -11.29 14.78 15.26
C ARG A 456 -11.14 15.92 14.26
N ARG A 457 -10.72 15.61 13.02
CA ARG A 457 -10.62 16.61 11.95
C ARG A 457 -11.96 17.23 11.57
N ALA A 458 -13.04 16.44 11.57
CA ALA A 458 -14.38 16.96 11.33
C ALA A 458 -14.85 17.96 12.41
N LEU A 459 -14.28 17.87 13.63
CA LEU A 459 -14.49 18.83 14.72
C LEU A 459 -13.53 20.04 14.66
N GLY A 460 -12.73 20.18 13.59
CA GLY A 460 -11.72 21.24 13.47
C GLY A 460 -10.43 20.97 14.24
N GLU A 461 -10.27 19.79 14.84
CA GLU A 461 -9.12 19.46 15.68
C GLU A 461 -8.09 18.62 14.90
N ASN A 462 -6.80 18.92 15.11
CA ASN A 462 -5.72 18.06 14.65
C ASN A 462 -5.34 17.06 15.76
N PRO A 463 -5.58 15.74 15.57
CA PRO A 463 -5.24 14.76 16.59
C PRO A 463 -3.72 14.68 16.80
N THR A 464 -3.29 14.64 18.07
CA THR A 464 -1.88 14.50 18.44
C THR A 464 -1.38 13.10 18.12
N LEU A 465 -0.05 12.97 17.94
CA LEU A 465 0.59 11.68 17.75
C LEU A 465 0.25 10.71 18.90
N ASP A 466 0.26 11.20 20.14
CA ASP A 466 -0.08 10.40 21.32
C ASP A 466 -1.53 9.93 21.33
N GLY A 467 -2.48 10.77 20.87
CA GLY A 467 -3.87 10.37 20.70
C GLY A 467 -4.01 9.24 19.69
N ILE A 468 -3.34 9.36 18.55
CA ILE A 468 -3.33 8.33 17.49
C ILE A 468 -2.70 7.03 18.01
N LEU A 469 -1.56 7.12 18.71
CA LEU A 469 -0.87 5.96 19.27
C LEU A 469 -1.70 5.28 20.38
N ARG A 470 -2.46 6.04 21.17
CA ARG A 470 -3.37 5.51 22.19
C ARG A 470 -4.48 4.67 21.56
N VAL A 471 -5.18 5.21 20.56
CA VAL A 471 -6.25 4.48 19.85
C VAL A 471 -5.69 3.21 19.20
N ARG A 472 -4.53 3.32 18.57
CA ARG A 472 -3.85 2.17 17.97
C ARG A 472 -3.49 1.10 19.00
N ARG A 473 -3.06 1.48 20.20
CA ARG A 473 -2.73 0.55 21.28
C ARG A 473 -3.97 -0.20 21.78
N ILE A 474 -5.07 0.51 22.01
CA ILE A 474 -6.36 -0.09 22.41
C ILE A 474 -6.84 -1.08 21.33
N GLY A 475 -6.80 -0.68 20.06
CA GLY A 475 -7.14 -1.56 18.95
C GLY A 475 -6.22 -2.79 18.87
N GLN A 476 -4.92 -2.63 19.16
CA GLN A 476 -3.97 -3.75 19.25
C GLN A 476 -4.32 -4.72 20.39
N GLU A 477 -4.68 -4.23 21.57
CA GLU A 477 -5.11 -5.07 22.70
C GLU A 477 -6.38 -5.87 22.33
N GLY A 478 -7.37 -5.21 21.72
CA GLY A 478 -8.59 -5.87 21.22
C GLY A 478 -8.31 -6.92 20.15
N LEU A 479 -7.39 -6.62 19.22
CA LEU A 479 -6.91 -7.56 18.20
C LEU A 479 -6.25 -8.80 18.84
N MET A 480 -5.42 -8.61 19.87
CA MET A 480 -4.72 -9.71 20.54
C MET A 480 -5.69 -10.67 21.21
N ARG A 481 -6.67 -10.15 21.93
CA ARG A 481 -7.72 -10.94 22.57
C ARG A 481 -8.49 -11.77 21.54
N ARG A 482 -9.00 -11.11 20.49
CA ARG A 482 -9.76 -11.79 19.41
C ARG A 482 -8.93 -12.79 18.63
N TRP A 483 -7.65 -12.52 18.45
CA TRP A 483 -6.76 -13.48 17.81
C TRP A 483 -6.55 -14.72 18.70
N GLY A 484 -6.39 -14.54 20.02
CA GLY A 484 -6.34 -15.65 20.96
C GLY A 484 -7.60 -16.53 20.94
N GLU A 485 -8.78 -15.90 20.87
CA GLU A 485 -10.07 -16.57 20.69
C GLU A 485 -10.15 -17.32 19.34
N ASP A 486 -9.77 -16.68 18.24
CA ASP A 486 -9.76 -17.31 16.90
C ASP A 486 -8.80 -18.51 16.85
N LEU A 487 -7.63 -18.42 17.49
CA LEU A 487 -6.66 -19.53 17.58
C LEU A 487 -7.18 -20.72 18.40
N ALA A 488 -8.06 -20.49 19.38
CA ALA A 488 -8.63 -21.53 20.23
C ALA A 488 -9.52 -22.50 19.46
N VAL A 489 -10.18 -22.03 18.41
CA VAL A 489 -11.20 -22.77 17.65
C VAL A 489 -10.69 -23.26 16.29
N GLN A 490 -9.40 -23.12 15.99
CA GLN A 490 -8.85 -23.56 14.70
C GLN A 490 -8.78 -25.08 14.62
N PRO A 491 -9.29 -25.69 13.54
CA PRO A 491 -9.27 -27.15 13.37
C PRO A 491 -7.87 -27.70 13.05
N TYR A 492 -6.93 -26.86 12.60
CA TYR A 492 -5.61 -27.29 12.14
C TYR A 492 -4.47 -26.52 12.81
N GLY A 493 -3.41 -27.23 13.17
CA GLY A 493 -2.23 -26.64 13.83
C GLY A 493 -2.39 -26.50 15.34
N THR A 494 -3.33 -27.24 15.94
CA THR A 494 -3.66 -27.24 17.37
C THR A 494 -2.45 -27.39 18.27
N ARG A 495 -1.47 -28.23 17.91
CA ARG A 495 -0.18 -28.35 18.61
C ARG A 495 0.49 -26.99 18.86
N VAL A 496 0.59 -26.18 17.80
CA VAL A 496 1.23 -24.87 17.86
C VAL A 496 0.33 -23.85 18.53
N THR A 497 -0.95 -23.81 18.16
CA THR A 497 -1.87 -22.79 18.66
C THR A 497 -2.15 -22.96 20.15
N ALA A 498 -2.30 -24.19 20.65
CA ALA A 498 -2.47 -24.48 22.07
C ALA A 498 -1.24 -24.09 22.91
N ALA A 499 -0.03 -24.27 22.37
CA ALA A 499 1.21 -23.93 23.07
C ALA A 499 1.53 -22.42 23.05
N ILE A 500 1.20 -21.72 21.96
CA ILE A 500 1.49 -20.27 21.84
C ILE A 500 0.39 -19.42 22.47
N ARG A 501 -0.90 -19.80 22.35
CA ARG A 501 -2.03 -18.98 22.79
C ARG A 501 -1.89 -18.45 24.23
N PRO A 502 -1.50 -19.26 25.24
CA PRO A 502 -1.34 -18.78 26.62
C PRO A 502 -0.27 -17.70 26.79
N VAL A 503 0.72 -17.66 25.88
CA VAL A 503 1.86 -16.74 25.92
C VAL A 503 1.92 -15.84 24.68
N LEU A 504 0.79 -15.65 23.99
CA LEU A 504 0.74 -15.03 22.65
C LEU A 504 1.36 -13.63 22.63
N GLU A 505 1.08 -12.81 23.64
CA GLU A 505 1.65 -11.46 23.75
C GLU A 505 3.16 -11.47 23.98
N ARG A 506 3.64 -12.30 24.92
CA ARG A 506 5.07 -12.49 25.18
C ARG A 506 5.77 -13.02 23.92
N TRP A 507 5.14 -13.98 23.25
CA TRP A 507 5.63 -14.55 22.00
C TRP A 507 5.77 -13.49 20.91
N MET A 508 4.81 -12.58 20.73
CA MET A 508 4.93 -11.49 19.76
C MET A 508 6.07 -10.50 20.09
N ARG A 509 6.37 -10.32 21.37
CA ARG A 509 7.39 -9.37 21.84
C ARG A 509 8.82 -9.92 21.83
N ARG A 510 9.04 -11.19 21.42
CA ARG A 510 10.34 -11.92 21.46
C ARG A 510 11.46 -11.41 20.55
N LYS A 511 11.55 -10.09 20.30
CA LYS A 511 12.52 -9.46 19.40
C LYS A 511 13.92 -10.09 19.55
N ARG A 512 14.58 -10.38 18.42
CA ARG A 512 15.92 -11.03 18.32
C ARG A 512 15.99 -12.52 18.66
N LYS A 513 14.85 -13.21 18.83
CA LYS A 513 14.78 -14.68 18.96
C LYS A 513 14.22 -15.33 17.67
N PRO A 514 15.07 -15.59 16.65
CA PRO A 514 14.61 -16.06 15.34
C PRO A 514 14.29 -17.55 15.35
N LEU A 515 13.27 -17.94 14.57
CA LEU A 515 13.01 -19.35 14.29
C LEU A 515 14.01 -19.87 13.24
N THR A 516 14.60 -21.03 13.51
CA THR A 516 15.40 -21.79 12.52
C THR A 516 14.51 -22.79 11.78
N PHE A 517 15.00 -23.37 10.69
CA PHE A 517 14.25 -24.38 9.94
C PHE A 517 13.89 -25.59 10.81
N ARG A 518 14.86 -26.09 11.57
CA ARG A 518 14.72 -27.30 12.40
C ARG A 518 13.96 -27.05 13.69
N LEU A 519 14.12 -25.88 14.30
CA LEU A 519 13.24 -25.46 15.39
C LEU A 519 11.78 -25.44 14.92
N THR A 520 11.49 -24.82 13.77
CA THR A 520 10.12 -24.82 13.22
C THR A 520 9.58 -26.22 12.94
N GLN A 521 10.41 -27.15 12.47
CA GLN A 521 10.02 -28.55 12.28
C GLN A 521 9.51 -29.17 13.58
N ILE A 522 10.28 -29.08 14.66
CA ILE A 522 9.91 -29.59 15.99
C ILE A 522 8.64 -28.92 16.52
N LEU A 523 8.55 -27.58 16.44
CA LEU A 523 7.38 -26.83 16.93
C LEU A 523 6.10 -27.24 16.18
N THR A 524 6.20 -27.43 14.86
CA THR A 524 5.05 -27.74 14.00
C THR A 524 4.75 -29.22 13.85
N GLY A 525 5.63 -30.11 14.32
CA GLY A 525 5.55 -31.55 14.05
C GLY A 525 5.75 -31.91 12.58
N HIS A 526 6.41 -31.05 11.79
CA HIS A 526 6.71 -31.30 10.38
C HIS A 526 8.16 -31.75 10.21
N GLY A 527 8.46 -32.51 9.17
CA GLY A 527 9.83 -32.91 8.86
C GLY A 527 10.02 -34.42 8.79
N CYS A 528 11.17 -34.89 9.20
CA CYS A 528 11.56 -36.30 9.18
C CYS A 528 11.01 -37.10 10.40
N PHE A 529 9.73 -36.90 10.72
CA PHE A 529 9.01 -37.63 11.77
C PHE A 529 8.12 -38.69 11.12
N GLY A 530 8.15 -39.94 11.58
CA GLY A 530 7.33 -41.02 11.02
C GLY A 530 5.84 -40.66 10.94
N ASP A 531 5.29 -40.00 11.97
CA ASP A 531 3.89 -39.52 11.97
C ASP A 531 3.59 -38.56 10.80
N TYR A 532 4.44 -37.55 10.60
CA TYR A 532 4.30 -36.61 9.49
C TYR A 532 4.53 -37.27 8.13
N LEU A 533 5.59 -38.07 8.03
CA LEU A 533 5.98 -38.71 6.77
C LEU A 533 4.91 -39.70 6.30
N CYS A 534 4.28 -40.43 7.21
CA CYS A 534 3.20 -41.36 6.91
C CYS A 534 1.89 -40.64 6.60
N ARG A 535 1.41 -39.79 7.51
CA ARG A 535 0.04 -39.24 7.43
C ARG A 535 -0.09 -38.05 6.49
N THR A 536 0.98 -37.25 6.34
CA THR A 536 0.93 -35.98 5.58
C THR A 536 1.79 -36.03 4.33
N ALA A 537 3.07 -36.40 4.45
CA ALA A 537 3.96 -36.42 3.29
C ALA A 537 3.72 -37.62 2.38
N GLN A 538 3.09 -38.69 2.90
CA GLN A 538 2.90 -39.97 2.23
C GLN A 538 4.22 -40.51 1.64
N ARG A 539 5.27 -40.49 2.47
CA ARG A 539 6.62 -40.95 2.13
C ARG A 539 7.08 -42.11 3.00
N GLU A 540 6.28 -42.51 3.98
CA GLU A 540 6.60 -43.55 4.95
C GLU A 540 5.37 -44.44 5.14
N PRO A 541 5.49 -45.79 5.18
CA PRO A 541 4.35 -46.68 5.31
C PRO A 541 3.82 -46.80 6.75
N THR A 542 4.59 -46.37 7.75
CA THR A 542 4.29 -46.52 9.17
C THR A 542 4.52 -45.23 9.94
N THR A 543 3.79 -45.06 11.05
CA THR A 543 4.08 -43.99 12.02
C THR A 543 5.13 -44.40 13.04
N GLU A 544 5.58 -45.65 13.05
CA GLU A 544 6.49 -46.18 14.06
C GLU A 544 7.87 -45.52 14.06
N CYS A 545 8.47 -45.44 15.25
CA CYS A 545 9.83 -44.98 15.41
C CYS A 545 10.82 -46.09 15.07
N HIS A 546 11.60 -45.86 14.02
CA HIS A 546 12.67 -46.75 13.58
C HIS A 546 13.78 -46.96 14.62
N ASP A 547 13.90 -46.08 15.61
CA ASP A 547 14.98 -46.14 16.60
C ASP A 547 14.60 -46.94 17.86
N CYS A 548 13.32 -46.96 18.24
CA CYS A 548 12.89 -47.56 19.50
C CYS A 548 11.56 -48.32 19.43
N GLY A 549 10.99 -48.49 18.24
CA GLY A 549 9.75 -49.26 18.02
C GLY A 549 8.47 -48.61 18.56
N ALA A 550 8.52 -47.37 19.04
CA ALA A 550 7.32 -46.68 19.53
C ALA A 550 6.30 -46.48 18.40
N ALA A 551 5.01 -46.71 18.67
CA ALA A 551 3.94 -46.68 17.65
C ALA A 551 3.84 -45.35 16.86
N VAL A 552 4.26 -44.23 17.45
CA VAL A 552 4.16 -42.89 16.85
C VAL A 552 5.47 -42.11 17.03
N ASP A 553 6.27 -42.01 15.97
CA ASP A 553 7.40 -41.09 15.85
C ASP A 553 6.90 -39.69 15.53
N SER A 554 6.53 -38.95 16.57
CA SER A 554 6.18 -37.53 16.50
C SER A 554 7.32 -36.64 17.01
N ALA A 555 7.19 -35.32 16.79
CA ALA A 555 8.07 -34.35 17.44
C ALA A 555 8.00 -34.42 18.98
N GLN A 556 6.83 -34.74 19.56
CA GLN A 556 6.70 -34.90 21.01
C GLN A 556 7.43 -36.16 21.50
N HIS A 557 7.29 -37.27 20.77
CA HIS A 557 8.04 -38.50 21.05
C HIS A 557 9.57 -38.25 21.06
N THR A 558 10.06 -37.47 20.09
CA THR A 558 11.47 -37.06 20.03
C THR A 558 11.86 -36.20 21.25
N LEU A 559 11.00 -35.26 21.63
CA LEU A 559 11.22 -34.33 22.75
C LEU A 559 11.13 -34.97 24.12
N GLU A 560 10.33 -36.01 24.34
CA GLU A 560 10.06 -36.54 25.69
C GLU A 560 10.55 -37.97 25.92
N VAL A 561 10.51 -38.83 24.90
CA VAL A 561 10.48 -40.29 25.12
C VAL A 561 11.65 -41.01 24.46
N CYS A 562 11.88 -40.80 23.17
CA CYS A 562 12.73 -41.64 22.33
C CYS A 562 14.16 -41.87 22.92
N PRO A 563 14.55 -43.09 23.32
CA PRO A 563 15.83 -43.34 23.99
C PRO A 563 17.07 -42.85 23.22
N ARG A 564 17.01 -42.84 21.88
CA ARG A 564 18.09 -42.32 21.01
C ARG A 564 18.53 -40.89 21.37
N TRP A 565 17.60 -40.06 21.85
CA TRP A 565 17.88 -38.66 22.16
C TRP A 565 18.07 -38.39 23.65
N ALA A 566 18.18 -39.42 24.50
CA ALA A 566 18.21 -39.28 25.96
C ALA A 566 19.32 -38.34 26.47
N VAL A 567 20.54 -38.47 25.96
CA VAL A 567 21.67 -37.61 26.37
C VAL A 567 21.44 -36.14 25.99
N LEU A 568 21.01 -35.88 24.75
CA LEU A 568 20.71 -34.52 24.29
C LEU A 568 19.51 -33.93 25.04
N ARG A 569 18.51 -34.76 25.38
CA ARG A 569 17.38 -34.35 26.21
C ARG A 569 17.83 -34.01 27.63
N GLN A 570 18.73 -34.78 28.23
CA GLN A 570 19.24 -34.50 29.57
C GLN A 570 19.89 -33.11 29.62
N GLY A 571 20.74 -32.78 28.64
CA GLY A 571 21.33 -31.44 28.50
C GLY A 571 20.30 -30.34 28.22
N LEU A 572 19.20 -30.66 27.53
CA LEU A 572 18.08 -29.72 27.37
C LEU A 572 17.35 -29.51 28.71
N THR A 573 16.99 -30.59 29.42
CA THR A 573 16.25 -30.53 30.70
C THR A 573 17.00 -29.80 31.81
N SER A 574 18.34 -29.84 31.81
CA SER A 574 19.12 -29.07 32.78
C SER A 574 19.00 -27.56 32.59
N VAL A 575 18.59 -27.09 31.41
CA VAL A 575 18.40 -25.67 31.10
C VAL A 575 16.91 -25.28 31.18
N ILE A 576 16.02 -26.04 30.53
CA ILE A 576 14.60 -25.66 30.39
C ILE A 576 13.66 -26.30 31.42
N GLY A 577 14.15 -27.23 32.24
CA GLY A 577 13.37 -28.00 33.21
C GLY A 577 12.92 -29.37 32.70
N GLY A 578 12.36 -30.18 33.61
CA GLY A 578 11.98 -31.57 33.34
C GLY A 578 10.72 -31.76 32.49
N ASP A 579 9.86 -30.75 32.39
CA ASP A 579 8.66 -30.79 31.55
C ASP A 579 8.97 -30.31 30.12
N LEU A 580 9.12 -31.29 29.20
CA LEU A 580 9.40 -31.05 27.78
C LEU A 580 8.14 -31.00 26.91
N SER A 581 6.96 -30.81 27.52
CA SER A 581 5.75 -30.51 26.79
C SER A 581 5.91 -29.21 26.00
N LEU A 582 5.34 -29.15 24.79
CA LEU A 582 5.53 -27.98 23.92
C LEU A 582 5.14 -26.63 24.59
N PRO A 583 4.05 -26.52 25.38
CA PRO A 583 3.74 -25.29 26.12
C PRO A 583 4.83 -24.89 27.12
N SER A 584 5.38 -25.86 27.86
CA SER A 584 6.44 -25.61 28.86
C SER A 584 7.76 -25.23 28.19
N VAL A 585 8.14 -25.92 27.11
CA VAL A 585 9.30 -25.56 26.28
C VAL A 585 9.17 -24.12 25.75
N ILE A 586 8.02 -23.75 25.17
CA ILE A 586 7.81 -22.39 24.64
C ILE A 586 7.89 -21.36 25.77
N THR A 587 7.35 -21.67 26.95
CA THR A 587 7.39 -20.77 28.10
C THR A 587 8.82 -20.55 28.59
N ALA A 588 9.63 -21.61 28.70
CA ALA A 588 11.04 -21.55 29.06
C ALA A 588 11.86 -20.76 28.02
N MET A 589 11.67 -21.04 26.73
CA MET A 589 12.29 -20.29 25.63
C MET A 589 12.03 -18.78 25.69
N LEU A 590 10.85 -18.36 26.16
CA LEU A 590 10.49 -16.96 26.37
C LEU A 590 10.99 -16.38 27.70
N GLY A 591 11.48 -17.21 28.62
CA GLY A 591 12.05 -16.78 29.90
C GLY A 591 13.38 -16.07 29.72
N ASP A 592 14.33 -16.72 29.03
CA ASP A 592 15.71 -16.23 28.92
C ASP A 592 16.36 -16.65 27.58
N ASP A 593 17.56 -16.14 27.31
CA ASP A 593 18.29 -16.42 26.05
C ASP A 593 19.02 -17.76 26.06
N GLU A 594 19.35 -18.30 27.23
CA GLU A 594 20.03 -19.58 27.39
C GLU A 594 19.08 -20.73 27.02
N SER A 595 17.87 -20.73 27.57
CA SER A 595 16.76 -21.63 27.23
C SER A 595 16.44 -21.60 25.73
N TRP A 596 16.43 -20.41 25.11
CA TRP A 596 16.24 -20.30 23.66
C TRP A 596 17.38 -20.96 22.87
N LYS A 597 18.63 -20.67 23.25
CA LYS A 597 19.82 -21.23 22.59
C LYS A 597 19.92 -22.75 22.79
N ALA A 598 19.62 -23.26 23.99
CA ALA A 598 19.60 -24.67 24.30
C ALA A 598 18.59 -25.41 23.43
N MET A 599 17.36 -24.88 23.33
CA MET A 599 16.33 -25.48 22.47
C MET A 599 16.72 -25.42 20.98
N VAL A 600 17.27 -24.30 20.50
CA VAL A 600 17.78 -24.22 19.12
C VAL A 600 18.88 -25.25 18.87
N SER A 601 19.87 -25.36 19.79
CA SER A 601 20.97 -26.31 19.67
C SER A 601 20.50 -27.76 19.64
N PHE A 602 19.56 -28.11 20.52
CA PHE A 602 18.90 -29.42 20.54
C PHE A 602 18.21 -29.69 19.19
N CYS A 603 17.37 -28.76 18.71
CA CYS A 603 16.68 -28.92 17.43
C CYS A 603 17.64 -29.06 16.25
N GLU A 604 18.69 -28.23 16.18
CA GLU A 604 19.66 -28.29 15.08
C GLU A 604 20.40 -29.63 15.07
N THR A 605 20.81 -30.15 16.24
CA THR A 605 21.54 -31.42 16.36
C THR A 605 20.65 -32.62 16.02
N VAL A 606 19.52 -32.75 16.72
CA VAL A 606 18.59 -33.89 16.57
C VAL A 606 18.03 -33.95 15.16
N MET A 607 17.55 -32.83 14.63
CA MET A 607 16.95 -32.83 13.29
C MET A 607 18.00 -33.02 12.20
N SER A 608 19.25 -32.54 12.36
CA SER A 608 20.32 -32.86 11.40
C SER A 608 20.52 -34.37 11.27
N GLN A 609 20.52 -35.07 12.40
CA GLN A 609 20.73 -36.52 12.43
C GLN A 609 19.51 -37.26 11.88
N LYS A 610 18.28 -36.93 12.31
CA LYS A 610 17.06 -37.54 11.74
C LYS A 610 16.92 -37.28 10.23
N GLU A 611 17.29 -36.09 9.75
CA GLU A 611 17.34 -35.77 8.31
C GLU A 611 18.38 -36.63 7.58
N ALA A 612 19.52 -36.95 8.21
CA ALA A 612 20.51 -37.86 7.64
C ALA A 612 20.01 -39.31 7.61
N ASP A 613 19.35 -39.78 8.66
CA ASP A 613 18.76 -41.13 8.70
C ASP A 613 17.65 -41.30 7.66
N GLU A 614 16.78 -40.29 7.48
CA GLU A 614 15.79 -40.30 6.41
C GLU A 614 16.48 -40.42 5.04
N ARG A 615 17.55 -39.66 4.78
CA ARG A 615 18.29 -39.75 3.51
C ARG A 615 18.90 -41.13 3.28
N MET A 616 19.48 -41.75 4.31
CA MET A 616 20.01 -43.11 4.19
C MET A 616 18.90 -44.12 3.86
N ARG A 617 17.72 -43.98 4.48
CA ARG A 617 16.55 -44.83 4.18
C ARG A 617 15.99 -44.61 2.77
N GLU A 618 16.06 -43.38 2.24
CA GLU A 618 15.67 -43.08 0.86
C GLU A 618 16.62 -43.68 -0.19
N GLU A 619 17.87 -43.95 0.19
CA GLU A 619 18.94 -44.42 -0.69
C GLU A 619 19.18 -45.95 -0.61
N ALA A 620 18.51 -46.64 0.32
CA ALA A 620 18.60 -48.10 0.48
C ALA A 620 18.06 -48.88 -0.74
N ALA A 621 18.61 -50.06 -1.01
CA ALA A 621 18.26 -50.85 -2.20
C ALA A 621 16.80 -51.38 -2.20
N ASP A 622 16.24 -51.66 -1.02
CA ASP A 622 14.87 -52.20 -0.84
C ASP A 622 13.82 -51.11 -0.55
N VAL A 623 13.95 -49.96 -1.23
CA VAL A 623 13.05 -48.83 -1.04
C VAL A 623 11.63 -49.15 -1.54
N ALA A 624 10.66 -49.22 -0.61
CA ALA A 624 9.23 -49.23 -0.95
C ALA A 624 8.92 -48.09 -1.93
N SER A 625 8.12 -48.34 -2.98
CA SER A 625 7.93 -47.40 -4.11
C SER A 625 7.49 -45.98 -3.69
N ILE A 626 6.90 -45.86 -2.50
CA ILE A 626 6.42 -44.62 -1.86
C ILE A 626 7.57 -43.73 -1.34
N ARG A 627 8.74 -44.31 -1.01
CA ARG A 627 9.92 -43.62 -0.46
C ARG A 627 10.85 -43.02 -1.53
N GLY A 628 10.72 -43.46 -2.79
CA GLY A 628 11.57 -43.01 -3.90
C GLY A 628 11.51 -41.49 -4.13
N ARG A 629 12.66 -40.85 -4.37
CA ARG A 629 12.75 -39.40 -4.65
C ARG A 629 11.89 -39.02 -5.86
N ARG A 630 10.77 -38.33 -5.64
CA ARG A 630 10.07 -37.60 -6.71
C ARG A 630 10.96 -36.43 -7.16
N MET A 631 11.77 -36.66 -8.18
CA MET A 631 12.52 -35.62 -8.88
C MET A 631 11.58 -34.47 -9.29
N GLY A 632 11.74 -33.31 -8.65
CA GLY A 632 10.93 -32.13 -8.97
C GLY A 632 11.06 -31.76 -10.45
N VAL A 633 9.96 -31.35 -11.08
CA VAL A 633 9.84 -31.06 -12.54
C VAL A 633 10.98 -30.19 -13.08
N ARG A 634 11.50 -29.24 -12.27
CA ARG A 634 12.64 -28.39 -12.63
C ARG A 634 13.98 -29.13 -12.71
N ARG A 635 14.24 -30.09 -11.80
CA ARG A 635 15.46 -30.91 -11.80
C ARG A 635 15.43 -31.94 -12.93
N ARG A 636 14.24 -32.50 -13.25
CA ARG A 636 14.01 -33.30 -14.46
C ARG A 636 14.33 -32.53 -15.73
N ARG A 637 13.81 -31.30 -15.90
CA ARG A 637 14.09 -30.45 -17.07
C ARG A 637 15.55 -30.01 -17.19
N TYR A 638 16.25 -29.85 -16.07
CA TYR A 638 17.67 -29.49 -16.08
C TYR A 638 18.54 -30.70 -16.49
N LEU A 639 18.25 -31.89 -15.95
CA LEU A 639 18.96 -33.11 -16.31
C LEU A 639 18.64 -33.59 -17.74
N MET A 640 17.40 -33.42 -18.23
CA MET A 640 17.06 -33.63 -19.65
C MET A 640 17.67 -32.62 -20.63
N ARG A 641 18.34 -31.57 -20.14
CA ARG A 641 19.11 -30.64 -20.98
C ARG A 641 20.62 -30.92 -20.93
N LEU A 642 21.04 -31.82 -20.05
CA LEU A 642 22.43 -32.27 -19.89
C LEU A 642 22.66 -33.66 -20.51
N LEU A 643 21.56 -34.37 -20.82
CA LEU A 643 21.49 -35.48 -21.77
C LEU A 643 20.98 -34.91 -23.09
#